data_AF-A0A8J3E5B6-F1
#
_entry.id   AF-A0A8J3E5B6-F1
#
_cell.length_a   1.000
_cell.length_b   1.000
_cell.length_c   1.000
_cell.angle_alpha   90.00
_cell.angle_beta   90.00
_cell.angle_gamma   90.00
#
_symmetry.space_group_name_H-M   'P 1'
#
loop_
_entity.id
_entity.type
_entity.pdbx_description
1 polymer ?
#
loop_
_entity_poly.entity_id
_entity_poly.type
_entity_poly.pdbx_seq_one_letter_code
_entity_poly.pdbx_strand_id
1 'polypeptide(L)'
;MKLLVTRPALDAGPLVALLDADGHAVLAEPLLTIRLRESATLELDGVVALLFTSGNGVRAFAALSDRRNIPAFAVGDRTAAVAREQGFGTVESADGDVAALAALVATHLKPGDGVLLHAAGSEVAGDLAESLGTAGFTYRRAVLYEAEPATALKAETRAALADGTLDGVLLFSPRTARQFAELVRASGLKTDRLTAWCLSPAVAEALGPLPLRAVEVAPEPTQAALLSLIPKARPEEDVLTAAPDQAAPDPKHAPSPKSEPTDEIDPLPPAPKQAAKKPHWRRTLPLFASGAAILIAAGVIALFTPQIKERLIATRLFQTKPVASVAETRPAPAELKGTEPQGTEPQETPSAPTAPAPSPTLPSATSTAAVDQTPAVPSETAAPPAANPGAIAPSHPVTAQSAPEPSEAAPAGVDTARIDRLQDTIGALQQRLAAVETKPAADPASVQTVAAGLADAVGRIARLEAQMQRQAVAQRNEKAMILALAEIKDRIAGSGPFDGPLAVLKASAGNDPAAAPSLAVLERFADHGVESRAALAAELDGLPAAINVPPAPSADAGLWQHIEARARRLVSIRRVDDSGGDKLPPGPDRSLAVAAAALKAGDLSGALDAIKALDGQPAEVARPWLTAARDRLAVEQAADRLMTLATQRLDATAAQEQAKPQ
;
A
#
# COMPACT_ATOMS: atom_id res chain seq x y z
N MET A 1 13.78 2.69 -22.00
CA MET A 1 12.65 2.22 -22.82
C MET A 1 11.55 3.26 -22.79
N LYS A 2 10.75 3.33 -23.84
CA LYS A 2 9.56 4.18 -23.93
C LYS A 2 8.30 3.33 -23.72
N LEU A 3 7.54 3.61 -22.66
CA LEU A 3 6.43 2.78 -22.19
C LEU A 3 5.10 3.53 -22.28
N LEU A 4 4.02 2.80 -22.55
CA LEU A 4 2.66 3.33 -22.58
C LEU A 4 1.85 2.86 -21.37
N VAL A 5 1.30 3.80 -20.60
CA VAL A 5 0.41 3.52 -19.47
C VAL A 5 -1.03 3.89 -19.84
N THR A 6 -1.95 2.93 -19.77
CA THR A 6 -3.33 3.09 -20.26
C THR A 6 -4.37 3.40 -19.19
N ARG A 7 -3.94 3.68 -17.95
CA ARG A 7 -4.84 3.93 -16.80
C ARG A 7 -5.53 5.30 -16.90
N PRO A 8 -6.69 5.48 -16.24
CA PRO A 8 -7.31 6.80 -16.09
C PRO A 8 -6.31 7.82 -15.51
N ALA A 9 -6.43 9.08 -15.93
CA ALA A 9 -5.43 10.12 -15.61
C ALA A 9 -5.11 10.24 -14.11
N LEU A 10 -6.15 10.21 -13.25
CA LEU A 10 -6.00 10.30 -11.79
C LEU A 10 -5.26 9.09 -11.16
N ASP A 11 -5.25 7.95 -11.84
CA ASP A 11 -4.58 6.74 -11.36
C ASP A 11 -3.25 6.46 -12.06
N ALA A 12 -2.95 7.15 -13.16
CA ALA A 12 -1.73 6.97 -13.94
C ALA A 12 -0.51 7.59 -13.24
N GLY A 13 -0.67 8.73 -12.55
CA GLY A 13 0.44 9.49 -11.96
C GLY A 13 1.42 8.68 -11.11
N PRO A 14 0.97 7.95 -10.07
CA PRO A 14 1.87 7.13 -9.25
C PRO A 14 2.63 6.06 -10.03
N LEU A 15 2.00 5.48 -11.07
CA LEU A 15 2.62 4.46 -11.91
C LEU A 15 3.64 5.07 -12.88
N VAL A 16 3.33 6.25 -13.44
CA VAL A 16 4.27 7.02 -14.26
C VAL A 16 5.52 7.36 -13.45
N ALA A 17 5.35 7.88 -12.24
CA ALA A 17 6.47 8.23 -11.37
C ALA A 17 7.37 7.02 -11.02
N LEU A 18 6.77 5.84 -10.78
CA LEU A 18 7.53 4.61 -10.52
C LEU A 18 8.37 4.20 -11.74
N LEU A 19 7.78 4.22 -12.93
CA LEU A 19 8.47 3.85 -14.17
C LEU A 19 9.54 4.88 -14.57
N ASP A 20 9.28 6.17 -14.35
CA ASP A 20 10.26 7.24 -14.56
C ASP A 20 11.47 7.07 -13.61
N ALA A 21 11.23 6.70 -12.35
CA ALA A 21 12.28 6.40 -11.38
C ALA A 21 13.14 5.18 -11.79
N ASP A 22 12.57 4.22 -12.51
CA ASP A 22 13.28 3.09 -13.11
C ASP A 22 13.99 3.43 -14.45
N GLY A 23 14.01 4.72 -14.83
CA GLY A 23 14.70 5.23 -16.01
C GLY A 23 13.95 5.00 -17.33
N HIS A 24 12.63 4.82 -17.27
CA HIS A 24 11.79 4.69 -18.45
C HIS A 24 11.19 6.04 -18.85
N ALA A 25 11.03 6.26 -20.16
CA ALA A 25 10.25 7.39 -20.67
C ALA A 25 8.78 6.95 -20.79
N VAL A 26 7.86 7.56 -20.07
CA VAL A 26 6.48 7.08 -20.00
C VAL A 26 5.51 8.02 -20.71
N LEU A 27 4.70 7.46 -21.60
CA LEU A 27 3.54 8.13 -22.19
C LEU A 27 2.26 7.70 -21.48
N ALA A 28 1.50 8.67 -20.97
CA ALA A 28 0.18 8.42 -20.39
C ALA A 28 -0.91 8.53 -21.47
N GLU A 29 -1.58 7.41 -21.74
CA GLU A 29 -2.67 7.29 -22.71
C GLU A 29 -3.94 6.74 -22.03
N PRO A 30 -4.66 7.57 -21.25
CA PRO A 30 -5.90 7.13 -20.61
C PRO A 30 -6.93 6.66 -21.65
N LEU A 31 -7.23 5.36 -21.66
CA LEU A 31 -8.20 4.78 -22.61
C LEU A 31 -9.63 4.77 -22.06
N LEU A 32 -9.79 5.16 -20.79
CA LEU A 32 -11.07 5.30 -20.11
C LEU A 32 -11.10 6.65 -19.41
N THR A 33 -12.09 7.48 -19.74
CA THR A 33 -12.38 8.73 -19.04
C THR A 33 -13.49 8.48 -18.04
N ILE A 34 -13.27 8.81 -16.78
CA ILE A 34 -14.28 8.67 -15.74
C ILE A 34 -15.13 9.94 -15.70
N ARG A 35 -16.40 9.83 -16.04
CA ARG A 35 -17.40 10.90 -15.93
C ARG A 35 -18.25 10.70 -14.71
N LEU A 36 -18.33 11.71 -13.86
CA LEU A 36 -19.29 11.71 -12.77
C LEU A 36 -20.71 11.83 -13.34
N ARG A 37 -21.65 11.07 -12.80
CA ARG A 37 -23.07 11.25 -13.10
C ARG A 37 -23.65 12.27 -12.14
N GLU A 38 -23.65 13.54 -12.54
CA GLU A 38 -24.13 14.66 -11.71
C GLU A 38 -25.60 14.52 -11.29
N SER A 39 -26.41 13.83 -12.11
CA SER A 39 -27.81 13.55 -11.79
C SER A 39 -28.02 12.35 -10.86
N ALA A 40 -26.95 11.69 -10.39
CA ALA A 40 -27.06 10.55 -9.50
C ALA A 40 -27.44 11.01 -8.09
N THR A 41 -28.51 10.43 -7.54
CA THR A 41 -28.93 10.68 -6.16
C THR A 41 -28.36 9.62 -5.23
N LEU A 42 -27.89 10.04 -4.06
CA LEU A 42 -27.40 9.15 -3.01
C LEU A 42 -28.43 9.04 -1.89
N GLU A 43 -29.08 7.89 -1.79
CA GLU A 43 -29.89 7.55 -0.62
C GLU A 43 -28.99 6.96 0.46
N LEU A 44 -28.74 7.72 1.53
CA LEU A 44 -27.87 7.31 2.63
C LEU A 44 -28.64 6.86 3.88
N ASP A 45 -29.97 6.97 3.86
CA ASP A 45 -30.81 6.54 4.97
C ASP A 45 -30.76 5.02 5.13
N GLY A 46 -30.54 4.58 6.37
CA GLY A 46 -30.38 3.16 6.72
C GLY A 46 -29.10 2.52 6.19
N VAL A 47 -28.17 3.28 5.61
CA VAL A 47 -26.89 2.73 5.11
C VAL A 47 -25.94 2.51 6.28
N VAL A 48 -25.52 1.25 6.45
CA VAL A 48 -24.61 0.82 7.53
C VAL A 48 -23.17 0.67 7.06
N ALA A 49 -22.95 0.49 5.76
CA ALA A 49 -21.62 0.40 5.18
C ALA A 49 -21.60 0.82 3.70
N LEU A 50 -20.47 1.38 3.30
CA LEU A 50 -20.15 1.71 1.91
C LEU A 50 -19.22 0.64 1.34
N LEU A 51 -19.52 0.18 0.13
CA LEU A 51 -18.69 -0.77 -0.60
C LEU A 51 -18.02 -0.07 -1.78
N PHE A 52 -16.70 -0.23 -1.90
CA PHE A 52 -15.90 0.36 -2.96
C PHE A 52 -15.08 -0.71 -3.69
N THR A 53 -15.42 -0.96 -4.95
CA THR A 53 -14.67 -1.88 -5.83
C THR A 53 -13.59 -1.17 -6.66
N SER A 54 -13.52 0.15 -6.59
CA SER A 54 -12.53 0.97 -7.29
C SER A 54 -12.36 2.32 -6.60
N GLY A 55 -11.16 2.89 -6.64
CA GLY A 55 -10.91 4.27 -6.21
C GLY A 55 -11.77 5.30 -6.96
N ASN A 56 -12.25 4.99 -8.17
CA ASN A 56 -13.20 5.85 -8.88
C ASN A 56 -14.57 5.88 -8.21
N GLY A 57 -15.02 4.77 -7.62
CA GLY A 57 -16.25 4.71 -6.82
C GLY A 57 -16.14 5.58 -5.56
N VAL A 58 -14.97 5.56 -4.91
CA VAL A 58 -14.67 6.41 -3.75
C VAL A 58 -14.77 7.89 -4.13
N ARG A 59 -14.04 8.31 -5.18
CA ARG A 59 -14.01 9.71 -5.63
C ARG A 59 -15.39 10.19 -6.09
N ALA A 60 -16.15 9.34 -6.79
CA ALA A 60 -17.49 9.66 -7.23
C ALA A 60 -18.47 9.83 -6.05
N PHE A 61 -18.38 8.96 -5.04
CA PHE A 61 -19.14 9.14 -3.81
C PHE A 61 -18.75 10.42 -3.07
N ALA A 62 -17.44 10.66 -2.94
CA ALA A 62 -16.91 11.83 -2.24
C ALA A 62 -17.32 13.16 -2.89
N ALA A 63 -17.50 13.17 -4.21
CA ALA A 63 -17.97 14.34 -4.96
C ALA A 63 -19.48 14.61 -4.78
N LEU A 64 -20.28 13.59 -4.45
CA LEU A 64 -21.74 13.69 -4.33
C LEU A 64 -22.23 13.76 -2.87
N SER A 65 -21.36 13.46 -1.90
CA SER A 65 -21.70 13.50 -0.47
C SER A 65 -20.49 13.84 0.38
N ASP A 66 -20.71 14.61 1.45
CA ASP A 66 -19.70 14.92 2.49
C ASP A 66 -19.68 13.90 3.64
N ARG A 67 -20.55 12.89 3.63
CA ARG A 67 -20.62 11.89 4.71
C ARG A 67 -19.37 11.00 4.68
N ARG A 68 -18.60 10.97 5.78
CA ARG A 68 -17.38 10.14 5.96
C ARG A 68 -17.38 9.25 7.20
N ASN A 69 -18.47 9.29 7.97
CA ASN A 69 -18.63 8.54 9.20
C ASN A 69 -19.21 7.12 9.00
N ILE A 70 -19.60 6.77 7.77
CA ILE A 70 -20.09 5.43 7.44
C ILE A 70 -18.86 4.54 7.16
N PRO A 71 -18.75 3.35 7.78
CA PRO A 71 -17.67 2.40 7.50
C PRO A 71 -17.56 2.08 6.01
N ALA A 72 -16.34 2.07 5.49
CA ALA A 72 -16.04 1.81 4.10
C ALA A 72 -15.25 0.49 3.95
N PHE A 73 -15.78 -0.43 3.14
CA PHE A 73 -15.11 -1.67 2.78
C PHE A 73 -14.65 -1.60 1.33
N ALA A 74 -13.36 -1.79 1.12
CA ALA A 74 -12.72 -1.70 -0.18
C ALA A 74 -12.28 -3.08 -0.67
N VAL A 75 -12.37 -3.32 -1.98
CA VAL A 75 -11.95 -4.60 -2.58
C VAL A 75 -10.45 -4.88 -2.42
N GLY A 76 -9.63 -3.83 -2.38
CA GLY A 76 -8.18 -3.95 -2.23
C GLY A 76 -7.53 -2.65 -1.78
N ASP A 77 -6.24 -2.77 -1.42
CA ASP A 77 -5.53 -1.75 -0.64
C ASP A 77 -5.45 -0.39 -1.33
N ARG A 78 -5.31 -0.37 -2.66
CA ARG A 78 -5.32 0.88 -3.42
C ARG A 78 -6.65 1.62 -3.32
N THR A 79 -7.76 0.89 -3.34
CA THR A 79 -9.09 1.50 -3.17
C THR A 79 -9.28 1.98 -1.73
N ALA A 80 -8.79 1.22 -0.75
CA ALA A 80 -8.80 1.62 0.65
C ALA A 80 -7.96 2.88 0.91
N ALA A 81 -6.78 2.99 0.30
CA ALA A 81 -5.92 4.17 0.38
C ALA A 81 -6.66 5.42 -0.14
N VAL A 82 -7.31 5.32 -1.30
CA VAL A 82 -8.12 6.43 -1.85
C VAL A 82 -9.28 6.80 -0.91
N ALA A 83 -9.93 5.83 -0.26
CA ALA A 83 -10.96 6.13 0.74
C ALA A 83 -10.39 6.89 1.95
N ARG A 84 -9.23 6.49 2.47
CA ARG A 84 -8.57 7.22 3.57
C ARG A 84 -8.16 8.63 3.17
N GLU A 85 -7.60 8.79 1.97
CA GLU A 85 -7.26 10.12 1.40
C GLU A 85 -8.49 11.03 1.26
N GLN A 86 -9.67 10.45 0.98
CA GLN A 86 -10.95 11.19 0.90
C GLN A 86 -11.58 11.45 2.28
N GLY A 87 -10.89 11.08 3.38
CA GLY A 87 -11.29 11.40 4.75
C GLY A 87 -12.20 10.38 5.44
N PHE A 88 -12.34 9.16 4.91
CA PHE A 88 -13.07 8.10 5.60
C PHE A 88 -12.29 7.61 6.83
N GLY A 89 -12.91 7.68 8.01
CA GLY A 89 -12.27 7.32 9.28
C GLY A 89 -12.17 5.81 9.53
N THR A 90 -13.14 5.03 9.04
CA THR A 90 -13.17 3.58 9.18
C THR A 90 -13.11 2.95 7.79
N VAL A 91 -11.94 2.45 7.40
CA VAL A 91 -11.71 1.83 6.10
C VAL A 91 -11.02 0.48 6.26
N GLU A 92 -11.65 -0.56 5.72
CA GLU A 92 -11.11 -1.92 5.69
C GLU A 92 -10.91 -2.39 4.25
N SER A 93 -9.85 -3.17 4.02
CA SER A 93 -9.50 -3.72 2.71
C SER A 93 -9.67 -5.23 2.74
N ALA A 94 -10.31 -5.78 1.72
CA ALA A 94 -10.40 -7.22 1.53
C ALA A 94 -9.13 -7.83 0.89
N ASP A 95 -8.22 -6.98 0.40
CA ASP A 95 -6.99 -7.34 -0.31
C ASP A 95 -7.16 -8.50 -1.31
N GLY A 96 -8.19 -8.41 -2.15
CA GLY A 96 -8.55 -9.50 -3.03
C GLY A 96 -9.53 -9.08 -4.12
N ASP A 97 -10.52 -9.93 -4.35
CA ASP A 97 -11.55 -9.72 -5.36
C ASP A 97 -12.93 -9.44 -4.73
N VAL A 98 -13.96 -9.41 -5.57
CA VAL A 98 -15.33 -9.18 -5.15
C VAL A 98 -15.84 -10.23 -4.15
N ALA A 99 -15.36 -11.48 -4.24
CA ALA A 99 -15.72 -12.54 -3.31
C ALA A 99 -15.03 -12.34 -1.95
N ALA A 100 -13.76 -11.93 -1.94
CA ALA A 100 -13.05 -11.53 -0.73
C ALA A 100 -13.76 -10.37 -0.02
N LEU A 101 -14.22 -9.36 -0.78
CA LEU A 101 -15.00 -8.24 -0.24
C LEU A 101 -16.31 -8.71 0.40
N ALA A 102 -17.04 -9.62 -0.24
CA ALA A 102 -18.28 -10.17 0.33
C ALA A 102 -18.01 -10.95 1.63
N ALA A 103 -16.91 -11.73 1.69
CA ALA A 103 -16.51 -12.46 2.89
C ALA A 103 -16.10 -11.52 4.04
N LEU A 104 -15.37 -10.44 3.74
CA LEU A 104 -15.00 -9.42 4.73
C LEU A 104 -16.24 -8.77 5.33
N VAL A 105 -17.18 -8.35 4.49
CA VAL A 105 -18.46 -7.77 4.92
C VAL A 105 -19.25 -8.74 5.80
N ALA A 106 -19.33 -10.02 5.42
CA ALA A 106 -20.03 -11.04 6.19
C ALA A 106 -19.40 -11.33 7.56
N THR A 107 -18.10 -11.03 7.73
CA THR A 107 -17.38 -11.20 8.99
C THR A 107 -17.61 -10.02 9.95
N HIS A 108 -17.78 -8.81 9.42
CA HIS A 108 -17.87 -7.58 10.22
C HIS A 108 -19.31 -7.12 10.48
N LEU A 109 -20.27 -7.46 9.62
CA LEU A 109 -21.65 -6.99 9.70
C LEU A 109 -22.63 -8.15 9.82
N LYS A 110 -23.80 -7.90 10.41
CA LYS A 110 -24.87 -8.91 10.45
C LYS A 110 -25.95 -8.60 9.41
N PRO A 111 -26.50 -9.64 8.75
CA PRO A 111 -27.69 -9.49 7.94
C PRO A 111 -28.83 -8.84 8.74
N GLY A 112 -29.47 -7.82 8.17
CA GLY A 112 -30.58 -7.09 8.80
C GLY A 112 -30.21 -5.80 9.54
N ASP A 113 -28.92 -5.51 9.76
CA ASP A 113 -28.48 -4.28 10.43
C ASP A 113 -28.76 -3.01 9.60
N GLY A 114 -28.90 -3.16 8.28
CA GLY A 114 -29.28 -2.09 7.36
C GLY A 114 -28.85 -2.36 5.92
N VAL A 115 -28.68 -1.28 5.16
CA VAL A 115 -28.36 -1.32 3.73
C VAL A 115 -26.86 -1.21 3.51
N LEU A 116 -26.31 -2.08 2.66
CA LEU A 116 -24.97 -1.98 2.10
C LEU A 116 -25.05 -1.19 0.79
N LEU A 117 -24.37 -0.04 0.74
CA LEU A 117 -24.39 0.82 -0.44
C LEU A 117 -23.09 0.65 -1.25
N HIS A 118 -23.20 0.09 -2.46
CA HIS A 118 -22.07 0.01 -3.38
C HIS A 118 -22.03 1.21 -4.31
N ALA A 119 -20.99 2.03 -4.17
CA ALA A 119 -20.66 3.12 -5.09
C ALA A 119 -19.94 2.57 -6.33
N ALA A 120 -20.70 2.40 -7.41
CA ALA A 120 -20.27 1.66 -8.60
C ALA A 120 -20.27 2.54 -9.86
N GLY A 121 -19.56 2.06 -10.89
CA GLY A 121 -19.71 2.56 -12.25
C GLY A 121 -20.98 2.03 -12.92
N SER A 122 -21.29 2.49 -14.13
CA SER A 122 -22.39 1.97 -14.98
C SER A 122 -22.20 0.47 -15.32
N GLU A 123 -20.95 0.04 -15.43
CA GLU A 123 -20.54 -1.35 -15.57
C GLU A 123 -19.84 -1.82 -14.30
N VAL A 124 -20.10 -3.06 -13.88
CA VAL A 124 -19.44 -3.71 -12.74
C VAL A 124 -19.00 -5.11 -13.16
N ALA A 125 -17.82 -5.52 -12.71
CA ALA A 125 -17.34 -6.89 -12.85
C ALA A 125 -17.63 -7.68 -11.57
N GLY A 126 -18.13 -8.91 -11.72
CA GLY A 126 -18.43 -9.83 -10.62
C GLY A 126 -19.82 -9.63 -9.98
N ASP A 127 -20.28 -10.66 -9.29
CA ASP A 127 -21.65 -10.78 -8.77
C ASP A 127 -21.75 -10.43 -7.27
N LEU A 128 -21.32 -9.21 -6.91
CA LEU A 128 -21.36 -8.73 -5.52
C LEU A 128 -22.79 -8.71 -4.96
N ALA A 129 -23.76 -8.33 -5.81
CA ALA A 129 -25.17 -8.26 -5.44
C ALA A 129 -25.72 -9.65 -5.07
N GLU A 130 -25.39 -10.67 -5.87
CA GLU A 130 -25.82 -12.05 -5.64
C GLU A 130 -25.16 -12.64 -4.41
N SER A 131 -23.85 -12.43 -4.25
CA SER A 131 -23.07 -12.95 -3.11
C SER A 131 -23.60 -12.39 -1.78
N LEU A 132 -23.80 -11.08 -1.69
CA LEU A 132 -24.31 -10.43 -0.47
C LEU A 132 -25.80 -10.72 -0.25
N GLY A 133 -26.60 -10.81 -1.32
CA GLY A 133 -28.01 -11.18 -1.23
C GLY A 133 -28.21 -12.60 -0.72
N THR A 134 -27.40 -13.56 -1.18
CA THR A 134 -27.41 -14.96 -0.70
C THR A 134 -27.02 -15.06 0.78
N ALA A 135 -26.11 -14.18 1.24
CA ALA A 135 -25.74 -14.05 2.65
C ALA A 135 -26.79 -13.29 3.49
N GLY A 136 -27.89 -12.82 2.91
CA GLY A 136 -29.01 -12.17 3.61
C GLY A 136 -28.86 -10.66 3.80
N PHE A 137 -27.87 -10.01 3.20
CA PHE A 137 -27.69 -8.57 3.30
C PHE A 137 -28.62 -7.80 2.35
N THR A 138 -29.10 -6.65 2.81
CA THR A 138 -29.78 -5.70 1.92
C THR A 138 -28.73 -4.92 1.15
N TYR A 139 -28.63 -5.16 -0.16
CA TYR A 139 -27.66 -4.53 -1.04
C TYR A 139 -28.32 -3.49 -1.95
N ARG A 140 -27.74 -2.29 -2.01
CA ARG A 140 -28.13 -1.22 -2.95
C ARG A 140 -26.93 -0.78 -3.77
N ARG A 141 -27.05 -0.81 -5.09
CA ARG A 141 -26.04 -0.28 -6.01
C ARG A 141 -26.40 1.15 -6.40
N ALA A 142 -25.49 2.09 -6.18
CA ALA A 142 -25.58 3.43 -6.70
C ALA A 142 -24.59 3.61 -7.87
N VAL A 143 -25.12 3.95 -9.05
CA VAL A 143 -24.30 4.18 -10.25
C VAL A 143 -23.88 5.64 -10.27
N LEU A 144 -22.68 5.94 -9.78
CA LEU A 144 -22.21 7.31 -9.54
C LEU A 144 -21.34 7.86 -10.66
N TYR A 145 -20.73 6.99 -11.45
CA TYR A 145 -19.89 7.39 -12.56
C TYR A 145 -20.07 6.47 -13.77
N GLU A 146 -19.60 6.93 -14.90
CA GLU A 146 -19.50 6.17 -16.14
C GLU A 146 -18.06 6.21 -16.62
N ALA A 147 -17.57 5.08 -17.13
CA ALA A 147 -16.28 5.03 -17.80
C ALA A 147 -16.53 5.14 -19.30
N GLU A 148 -16.19 6.27 -19.89
CA GLU A 148 -16.28 6.51 -21.33
C GLU A 148 -15.01 6.02 -22.02
N PRO A 149 -15.10 5.11 -23.00
CA PRO A 149 -13.93 4.68 -23.75
C PRO A 149 -13.39 5.79 -24.65
N ALA A 150 -12.06 5.90 -24.75
CA ALA A 150 -11.43 6.83 -25.68
C ALA A 150 -11.74 6.45 -27.13
N THR A 151 -12.12 7.40 -27.97
CA THR A 151 -12.46 7.16 -29.38
C THR A 151 -11.25 7.24 -30.33
N ALA A 152 -10.13 7.78 -29.86
CA ALA A 152 -8.87 7.88 -30.59
C ALA A 152 -7.68 7.87 -29.62
N LEU A 153 -6.53 7.41 -30.09
CA LEU A 153 -5.26 7.57 -29.40
C LEU A 153 -4.76 9.02 -29.54
N LYS A 154 -4.10 9.57 -28.52
CA LYS A 154 -3.47 10.90 -28.60
C LYS A 154 -2.46 10.96 -29.76
N ALA A 155 -2.29 12.15 -30.32
CA ALA A 155 -1.38 12.38 -31.44
C ALA A 155 0.06 11.91 -31.14
N GLU A 156 0.53 12.12 -29.92
CA GLU A 156 1.86 11.70 -29.46
C GLU A 156 2.01 10.16 -29.45
N THR A 157 1.03 9.43 -28.89
CA THR A 157 1.03 7.97 -28.88
C THR A 157 0.95 7.40 -30.29
N ARG A 158 0.14 8.02 -31.16
CA ARG A 158 0.07 7.63 -32.58
C ARG A 158 1.40 7.82 -33.29
N ALA A 159 2.08 8.95 -33.08
CA ALA A 159 3.40 9.22 -33.65
C ALA A 159 4.42 8.20 -33.13
N ALA A 160 4.45 7.96 -31.81
CA ALA A 160 5.38 6.99 -31.21
C ALA A 160 5.20 5.56 -31.75
N LEU A 161 3.94 5.13 -31.95
CA LEU A 161 3.62 3.85 -32.58
C LEU A 161 4.01 3.82 -34.07
N ALA A 162 3.71 4.88 -34.82
CA ALA A 162 4.04 4.96 -36.25
C ALA A 162 5.56 4.95 -36.50
N ASP A 163 6.32 5.67 -35.66
CA ASP A 163 7.78 5.75 -35.72
C ASP A 163 8.45 4.51 -35.13
N GLY A 164 7.69 3.61 -34.49
CA GLY A 164 8.20 2.41 -33.83
C GLY A 164 9.14 2.72 -32.65
N THR A 165 8.95 3.87 -31.99
CA THR A 165 9.74 4.32 -30.83
C THR A 165 9.14 3.86 -29.50
N LEU A 166 7.94 3.27 -29.52
CA LEU A 166 7.28 2.73 -28.33
C LEU A 166 7.69 1.27 -28.12
N ASP A 167 8.35 0.99 -26.99
CA ASP A 167 8.88 -0.34 -26.67
C ASP A 167 7.82 -1.27 -26.09
N GLY A 168 6.88 -0.73 -25.32
CA GLY A 168 5.78 -1.55 -24.79
C GLY A 168 4.62 -0.80 -24.15
N VAL A 169 3.58 -1.57 -23.83
CA VAL A 169 2.32 -1.10 -23.24
C VAL A 169 1.97 -1.92 -22.01
N LEU A 170 1.55 -1.24 -20.94
CA LEU A 170 1.10 -1.87 -19.69
C LEU A 170 -0.43 -1.91 -19.65
N LEU A 171 -1.00 -3.11 -19.53
CA LEU A 171 -2.44 -3.35 -19.56
C LEU A 171 -2.91 -4.03 -18.29
N PHE A 172 -3.83 -3.36 -17.59
CA PHE A 172 -4.31 -3.76 -16.27
C PHE A 172 -5.71 -4.38 -16.26
N SER A 173 -6.44 -4.30 -17.37
CA SER A 173 -7.80 -4.86 -17.44
C SER A 173 -8.15 -5.35 -18.84
N PRO A 174 -9.01 -6.39 -18.96
CA PRO A 174 -9.49 -6.87 -20.25
C PRO A 174 -10.23 -5.79 -21.05
N ARG A 175 -10.92 -4.88 -20.35
CA ARG A 175 -11.65 -3.78 -20.99
C ARG A 175 -10.70 -2.79 -21.66
N THR A 176 -9.65 -2.38 -20.96
CA THR A 176 -8.64 -1.46 -21.49
C THR A 176 -7.83 -2.09 -22.61
N ALA A 177 -7.49 -3.38 -22.51
CA ALA A 177 -6.81 -4.13 -23.56
C ALA A 177 -7.63 -4.21 -24.85
N ARG A 178 -8.94 -4.49 -24.76
CA ARG A 178 -9.87 -4.45 -25.90
C ARG A 178 -9.90 -3.08 -26.55
N GLN A 179 -10.05 -2.03 -25.75
CA GLN A 179 -10.08 -0.65 -26.25
C GLN A 179 -8.80 -0.28 -26.99
N PHE A 180 -7.64 -0.60 -26.40
CA PHE A 180 -6.35 -0.39 -27.05
C PHE A 180 -6.29 -1.09 -28.40
N ALA A 181 -6.68 -2.36 -28.44
CA ALA A 181 -6.63 -3.16 -29.66
C ALA A 181 -7.58 -2.68 -30.75
N GLU A 182 -8.76 -2.20 -30.37
CA GLU A 182 -9.71 -1.59 -31.30
C GLU A 182 -9.17 -0.28 -31.89
N LEU A 183 -8.61 0.61 -31.06
CA LEU A 183 -8.06 1.88 -31.53
C LEU A 183 -6.84 1.70 -32.44
N VAL A 184 -5.96 0.76 -32.11
CA VAL A 184 -4.81 0.41 -32.96
C VAL A 184 -5.27 -0.14 -34.31
N ARG A 185 -6.22 -1.08 -34.32
CA ARG A 185 -6.78 -1.67 -35.55
C ARG A 185 -7.49 -0.62 -36.41
N ALA A 186 -8.32 0.21 -35.81
CA ALA A 186 -9.03 1.29 -36.50
C ALA A 186 -8.07 2.32 -37.11
N SER A 187 -6.90 2.53 -36.49
CA SER A 187 -5.88 3.47 -36.97
C SER A 187 -4.90 2.86 -37.99
N GLY A 188 -4.93 1.54 -38.20
CA GLY A 188 -3.98 0.84 -39.08
C GLY A 188 -2.52 0.94 -38.63
N LEU A 189 -2.27 1.18 -37.35
CA LEU A 189 -0.91 1.33 -36.79
C LEU A 189 -0.24 -0.03 -36.65
N LYS A 190 1.08 -0.08 -36.88
CA LYS A 190 1.89 -1.28 -36.68
C LYS A 190 2.28 -1.38 -35.20
N THR A 191 2.23 -2.60 -34.67
CA THR A 191 2.60 -2.92 -33.27
C THR A 191 3.61 -4.05 -33.16
N ASP A 192 4.22 -4.44 -34.27
CA ASP A 192 5.15 -5.57 -34.39
C ASP A 192 6.41 -5.45 -33.52
N ARG A 193 6.75 -4.22 -33.10
CA ARG A 193 7.87 -3.93 -32.18
C ARG A 193 7.44 -3.78 -30.72
N LEU A 194 6.13 -3.71 -30.47
CA LEU A 194 5.56 -3.43 -29.16
C LEU A 194 5.44 -4.71 -28.32
N THR A 195 5.95 -4.69 -27.09
CA THR A 195 5.67 -5.71 -26.08
C THR A 195 4.46 -5.30 -25.24
N ALA A 196 3.49 -6.19 -25.05
CA ALA A 196 2.37 -5.97 -24.14
C ALA A 196 2.60 -6.72 -22.82
N TRP A 197 2.69 -5.97 -21.72
CA TRP A 197 2.70 -6.52 -20.37
C TRP A 197 1.29 -6.50 -19.79
N CYS A 198 0.76 -7.68 -19.51
CA CYS A 198 -0.62 -7.91 -19.13
C CYS A 198 -0.72 -8.39 -17.68
N LEU A 199 -1.64 -7.80 -16.91
CA LEU A 199 -1.82 -8.16 -15.49
C LEU A 199 -2.30 -9.60 -15.29
N SER A 200 -3.02 -10.17 -16.26
CA SER A 200 -3.53 -11.54 -16.15
C SER A 200 -3.77 -12.16 -17.55
N PRO A 201 -3.97 -13.49 -17.64
CA PRO A 201 -4.27 -14.16 -18.90
C PRO A 201 -5.51 -13.57 -19.61
N ALA A 202 -6.55 -13.21 -18.85
CA ALA A 202 -7.75 -12.58 -19.40
C ALA A 202 -7.49 -11.21 -20.05
N VAL A 203 -6.46 -10.48 -19.58
CA VAL A 203 -6.04 -9.21 -20.20
C VAL A 203 -5.32 -9.48 -21.53
N ALA A 204 -4.46 -10.49 -21.57
CA ALA A 204 -3.75 -10.89 -22.78
C ALA A 204 -4.72 -11.40 -23.86
N GLU A 205 -5.69 -12.24 -23.50
CA GLU A 205 -6.73 -12.73 -24.42
C GLU A 205 -7.56 -11.58 -25.02
N ALA A 206 -7.83 -10.54 -24.21
CA ALA A 206 -8.58 -9.37 -24.63
C ALA A 206 -7.90 -8.51 -25.71
N LEU A 207 -6.60 -8.67 -25.94
CA LEU A 207 -5.89 -8.00 -27.06
C LEU A 207 -6.32 -8.57 -28.43
N GLY A 208 -6.80 -9.81 -28.47
CA GLY A 208 -7.11 -10.50 -29.71
C GLY A 208 -5.89 -10.67 -30.62
N PRO A 209 -6.08 -10.83 -31.94
CA PRO A 209 -5.00 -11.13 -32.89
C PRO A 209 -4.22 -9.88 -33.32
N LEU A 210 -3.65 -9.15 -32.37
CA LEU A 210 -2.73 -8.05 -32.66
C LEU A 210 -1.31 -8.58 -32.94
N PRO A 211 -0.63 -8.10 -34.00
CA PRO A 211 0.76 -8.45 -34.25
C PRO A 211 1.66 -7.68 -33.27
N LEU A 212 1.98 -8.31 -32.14
CA LEU A 212 2.86 -7.80 -31.09
C LEU A 212 4.20 -8.53 -31.13
N ARG A 213 5.26 -7.88 -30.66
CA ARG A 213 6.58 -8.51 -30.50
C ARG A 213 6.51 -9.67 -29.51
N ALA A 214 5.86 -9.40 -28.38
CA ALA A 214 5.65 -10.34 -27.30
C ALA A 214 4.42 -9.92 -26.48
N VAL A 215 3.76 -10.90 -25.88
CA VAL A 215 2.72 -10.70 -24.86
C VAL A 215 3.18 -11.44 -23.63
N GLU A 216 3.44 -10.70 -22.55
CA GLU A 216 3.92 -11.24 -21.29
C GLU A 216 2.85 -11.05 -20.22
N VAL A 217 2.64 -12.08 -19.41
CA VAL A 217 1.60 -12.10 -18.38
C VAL A 217 2.27 -12.18 -17.02
N ALA A 218 1.87 -11.29 -16.11
CA ALA A 218 2.36 -11.30 -14.74
C ALA A 218 2.03 -12.65 -14.07
N PRO A 219 2.96 -13.22 -13.27
CA PRO A 219 2.72 -14.50 -12.57
C PRO A 219 1.59 -14.39 -11.54
N GLU A 220 1.35 -13.18 -11.02
CA GLU A 220 0.27 -12.84 -10.10
C GLU A 220 -0.42 -11.56 -10.59
N PRO A 221 -1.72 -11.37 -10.34
CA PRO A 221 -2.48 -10.22 -10.80
C PRO A 221 -2.21 -8.95 -9.96
N THR A 222 -0.94 -8.69 -9.64
CA THR A 222 -0.48 -7.55 -8.85
C THR A 222 0.33 -6.58 -9.71
N GLN A 223 0.28 -5.29 -9.38
CA GLN A 223 1.06 -4.28 -10.09
C GLN A 223 2.57 -4.57 -9.97
N ALA A 224 3.04 -4.99 -8.78
CA ALA A 224 4.45 -5.33 -8.56
C ALA A 224 4.92 -6.48 -9.45
N ALA A 225 4.11 -7.54 -9.58
CA ALA A 225 4.43 -8.68 -10.46
C ALA A 225 4.42 -8.31 -11.95
N LEU A 226 3.60 -7.34 -12.36
CA LEU A 226 3.63 -6.82 -13.74
C LEU A 226 4.89 -5.97 -13.99
N LEU A 227 5.27 -5.12 -13.04
CA LEU A 227 6.44 -4.25 -13.18
C LEU A 227 7.75 -5.04 -13.15
N SER A 228 7.82 -6.16 -12.43
CA SER A 228 9.02 -7.02 -12.41
C SER A 228 9.34 -7.69 -13.75
N LEU A 229 8.37 -7.76 -14.67
CA LEU A 229 8.60 -8.23 -16.04
C LEU A 229 9.34 -7.21 -16.91
N ILE A 230 9.34 -5.94 -16.53
CA ILE A 230 9.90 -4.85 -17.32
C ILE A 230 11.42 -4.78 -17.07
N PRO A 231 12.27 -4.93 -18.10
CA PRO A 231 13.71 -4.77 -17.93
C PRO A 231 14.07 -3.37 -17.44
N LYS A 232 14.83 -3.25 -16.34
CA LYS A 232 15.31 -1.95 -15.85
C LYS A 232 16.15 -1.24 -16.91
N ALA A 233 16.00 0.08 -17.05
CA ALA A 233 16.86 0.84 -17.94
C ALA A 233 18.28 0.86 -17.36
N ARG A 234 19.27 0.40 -18.13
CA ARG A 234 20.67 0.66 -17.78
C ARG A 234 20.94 2.15 -18.00
N PRO A 235 21.53 2.89 -17.05
CA PRO A 235 22.02 4.23 -17.34
C PRO A 235 23.09 4.11 -18.43
N GLU A 236 22.95 4.91 -19.49
CA GLU A 236 23.98 5.05 -20.52
C GLU A 236 25.24 5.61 -19.85
N GLU A 237 26.35 4.87 -19.93
CA GLU A 237 27.66 5.38 -19.55
C GLU A 237 28.04 6.52 -20.50
N ASP A 238 28.09 7.71 -19.93
CA ASP A 238 28.55 8.95 -20.56
C ASP A 238 30.06 8.83 -20.85
N VAL A 239 30.43 8.26 -21.99
CA VAL A 239 31.82 8.24 -22.47
C VAL A 239 32.11 9.57 -23.16
N LEU A 240 32.41 10.58 -22.34
CA LEU A 240 33.13 11.77 -22.76
C LEU A 240 34.47 11.81 -22.00
N THR A 241 35.52 11.22 -22.59
CA THR A 241 36.91 11.72 -22.60
C THR A 241 37.86 10.65 -23.12
N ALA A 242 38.25 10.74 -24.40
CA ALA A 242 39.57 10.32 -24.85
C ALA A 242 39.88 11.03 -26.17
N ALA A 243 40.64 12.13 -26.09
CA ALA A 243 41.35 12.68 -27.24
C ALA A 243 42.56 11.78 -27.57
N PRO A 244 43.04 11.77 -28.82
CA PRO A 244 43.86 10.71 -29.38
C PRO A 244 45.34 11.07 -29.35
N ASP A 245 46.23 10.12 -29.00
CA ASP A 245 47.56 10.09 -29.62
C ASP A 245 48.33 8.76 -29.44
N GLN A 246 49.11 8.45 -30.49
CA GLN A 246 50.32 7.61 -30.56
C GLN A 246 50.24 6.09 -30.86
N ALA A 247 50.31 5.85 -32.18
CA ALA A 247 51.43 5.19 -32.87
C ALA A 247 51.86 3.77 -32.45
N ALA A 248 51.63 2.83 -33.36
CA ALA A 248 52.38 1.58 -33.50
C ALA A 248 53.88 1.85 -33.75
N PRO A 249 54.74 0.87 -33.42
CA PRO A 249 55.43 0.21 -34.52
C PRO A 249 55.57 -1.32 -34.40
N ASP A 250 55.92 -1.86 -35.56
CA ASP A 250 55.98 -3.24 -36.06
C ASP A 250 56.91 -4.25 -35.34
N PRO A 251 56.77 -5.57 -35.68
CA PRO A 251 57.40 -6.70 -35.01
C PRO A 251 58.75 -7.11 -35.62
N LYS A 252 59.59 -7.79 -34.82
CA LYS A 252 60.54 -8.90 -35.16
C LYS A 252 61.84 -8.84 -34.35
N HIS A 253 62.07 -9.81 -33.46
CA HIS A 253 63.24 -10.71 -33.45
C HIS A 253 63.26 -11.58 -32.18
N ALA A 254 63.31 -12.90 -32.38
CA ALA A 254 63.85 -13.84 -31.41
C ALA A 254 65.40 -13.67 -31.33
N PRO A 255 66.07 -14.11 -30.25
CA PRO A 255 66.54 -15.51 -30.25
C PRO A 255 66.58 -16.21 -28.87
N SER A 256 66.27 -17.52 -28.87
CA SER A 256 66.78 -18.53 -27.90
C SER A 256 68.27 -18.85 -28.21
N PRO A 257 69.13 -19.49 -27.37
CA PRO A 257 68.86 -20.75 -26.61
C PRO A 257 69.69 -21.05 -25.32
N LYS A 258 69.27 -22.06 -24.53
CA LYS A 258 70.03 -23.30 -24.17
C LYS A 258 69.40 -24.09 -23.00
N SER A 259 68.89 -25.29 -23.35
CA SER A 259 68.89 -26.63 -22.70
C SER A 259 69.80 -26.84 -21.47
N GLU A 260 69.57 -27.71 -20.48
CA GLU A 260 68.70 -28.88 -20.11
C GLU A 260 69.10 -29.24 -18.63
N PRO A 261 68.65 -30.31 -17.91
CA PRO A 261 67.87 -31.52 -18.29
C PRO A 261 66.60 -31.78 -17.41
N THR A 262 65.52 -32.35 -17.93
CA THR A 262 65.18 -33.78 -18.16
C THR A 262 64.93 -34.58 -16.88
N ASP A 263 63.64 -34.72 -16.54
CA ASP A 263 63.09 -35.89 -15.86
C ASP A 263 61.78 -36.29 -16.56
N GLU A 264 61.60 -37.60 -16.60
CA GLU A 264 60.93 -38.40 -17.62
C GLU A 264 59.55 -38.85 -17.11
N ILE A 265 58.46 -38.51 -17.79
CA ILE A 265 57.13 -39.12 -17.58
C ILE A 265 56.44 -39.31 -18.94
N ASP A 266 56.19 -40.58 -19.27
CA ASP A 266 55.48 -41.07 -20.45
C ASP A 266 54.07 -40.44 -20.66
N PRO A 267 53.65 -40.22 -21.92
CA PRO A 267 52.29 -39.77 -22.22
C PRO A 267 51.27 -40.91 -22.20
N LEU A 268 50.19 -40.68 -21.44
CA LEU A 268 48.97 -41.48 -21.37
C LEU A 268 48.27 -41.57 -22.77
N PRO A 269 47.73 -42.74 -23.18
CA PRO A 269 47.14 -42.93 -24.51
C PRO A 269 45.82 -42.16 -24.71
N PRO A 270 45.44 -41.86 -25.98
CA PRO A 270 44.25 -41.06 -26.29
C PRO A 270 42.95 -41.80 -25.95
N ALA A 271 41.99 -41.03 -25.43
CA ALA A 271 40.66 -41.49 -25.01
C ALA A 271 39.89 -42.25 -26.12
N PRO A 272 39.20 -43.36 -25.79
CA PRO A 272 38.46 -44.14 -26.77
C PRO A 272 37.21 -43.41 -27.27
N LYS A 273 37.08 -43.34 -28.60
CA LYS A 273 35.89 -42.92 -29.33
C LYS A 273 34.70 -43.81 -28.94
N GLN A 274 33.70 -43.27 -28.24
CA GLN A 274 32.45 -43.98 -28.01
C GLN A 274 31.63 -43.98 -29.30
N ALA A 275 31.62 -45.13 -29.96
CA ALA A 275 30.77 -45.44 -31.11
C ALA A 275 29.30 -45.51 -30.67
N ALA A 276 28.45 -44.81 -31.41
CA ALA A 276 27.00 -44.80 -31.28
C ALA A 276 26.41 -46.22 -31.36
N LYS A 277 25.84 -46.69 -30.25
CA LYS A 277 25.03 -47.93 -30.23
C LYS A 277 23.60 -47.60 -30.65
N LYS A 278 23.17 -48.26 -31.73
CA LYS A 278 21.82 -48.23 -32.30
C LYS A 278 20.78 -48.75 -31.28
N PRO A 279 19.58 -48.17 -31.18
CA PRO A 279 18.59 -48.53 -30.17
C PRO A 279 17.81 -49.79 -30.57
N HIS A 280 17.87 -50.81 -29.71
CA HIS A 280 17.22 -52.11 -29.84
C HIS A 280 15.85 -52.10 -29.12
N TRP A 281 14.86 -51.39 -29.64
CA TRP A 281 13.50 -51.39 -29.06
C TRP A 281 12.48 -52.23 -29.84
N ARG A 282 12.91 -52.96 -30.87
CA ARG A 282 12.07 -53.94 -31.56
C ARG A 282 12.23 -55.34 -30.98
N ARG A 283 11.66 -55.57 -29.79
CA ARG A 283 11.10 -56.84 -29.29
C ARG A 283 10.77 -56.69 -27.80
N THR A 284 9.65 -56.05 -27.51
CA THR A 284 8.78 -56.27 -26.32
C THR A 284 7.68 -55.20 -26.28
N LEU A 285 6.69 -55.33 -27.18
CA LEU A 285 5.38 -54.69 -27.06
C LEU A 285 4.37 -55.81 -27.30
N PRO A 286 3.78 -56.39 -26.24
CA PRO A 286 2.46 -55.93 -25.84
C PRO A 286 2.23 -56.05 -24.33
N LEU A 287 2.28 -54.94 -23.60
CA LEU A 287 1.69 -54.82 -22.24
C LEU A 287 1.34 -53.37 -21.83
N PHE A 288 1.63 -52.37 -22.68
CA PHE A 288 1.34 -50.95 -22.37
C PHE A 288 0.11 -50.36 -23.08
N ALA A 289 -0.60 -51.13 -23.92
CA ALA A 289 -1.80 -50.63 -24.63
C ALA A 289 -3.12 -50.81 -23.85
N SER A 290 -3.13 -51.53 -22.71
CA SER A 290 -4.36 -51.74 -21.90
C SER A 290 -4.52 -50.79 -20.71
N GLY A 291 -3.45 -50.11 -20.26
CA GLY A 291 -3.51 -49.13 -19.16
C GLY A 291 -4.02 -47.75 -19.59
N ALA A 292 -3.73 -47.33 -20.82
CA ALA A 292 -4.14 -46.02 -21.34
C ALA A 292 -5.64 -45.95 -21.68
N ALA A 293 -6.29 -47.07 -22.05
CA ALA A 293 -7.73 -47.11 -22.29
C ALA A 293 -8.56 -47.08 -20.98
N ILE A 294 -8.03 -47.59 -19.87
CA ILE A 294 -8.69 -47.58 -18.56
C ILE A 294 -8.62 -46.19 -17.90
N LEU A 295 -7.53 -45.45 -18.10
CA LEU A 295 -7.41 -44.07 -17.61
C LEU A 295 -8.28 -43.07 -18.40
N ILE A 296 -8.50 -43.30 -19.70
CA ILE A 296 -9.40 -42.47 -20.52
C ILE A 296 -10.88 -42.79 -20.22
N ALA A 297 -11.24 -44.04 -19.92
CA ALA A 297 -12.59 -44.40 -19.51
C ALA A 297 -12.95 -43.94 -18.07
N ALA A 298 -11.99 -43.92 -17.14
CA ALA A 298 -12.21 -43.42 -15.78
C ALA A 298 -12.31 -41.88 -15.71
N GLY A 299 -11.59 -41.16 -16.59
CA GLY A 299 -11.67 -39.70 -16.69
C GLY A 299 -13.01 -39.20 -17.26
N VAL A 300 -13.62 -39.93 -18.20
CA VAL A 300 -14.93 -39.54 -18.79
C VAL A 300 -16.10 -39.85 -17.84
N ILE A 301 -15.97 -40.85 -16.95
CA ILE A 301 -17.00 -41.17 -15.93
C ILE A 301 -16.96 -40.19 -14.74
N ALA A 302 -15.80 -39.60 -14.42
CA ALA A 302 -15.69 -38.59 -13.37
C ALA A 302 -16.23 -37.19 -13.76
N LEU A 303 -16.42 -36.93 -15.07
CA LEU A 303 -16.95 -35.67 -15.60
C LEU A 303 -18.49 -35.63 -15.70
N PHE A 304 -19.21 -36.68 -15.28
CA PHE A 304 -20.68 -36.77 -15.38
C PHE A 304 -21.43 -37.14 -14.09
N THR A 305 -20.86 -36.87 -12.91
CA THR A 305 -21.63 -36.91 -11.65
C THR A 305 -21.31 -35.73 -10.74
N PRO A 306 -22.18 -34.71 -10.74
CA PRO A 306 -23.03 -34.56 -9.56
C PRO A 306 -24.47 -34.20 -9.93
N GLN A 307 -25.31 -35.20 -10.23
CA GLN A 307 -26.77 -35.01 -10.37
C GLN A 307 -27.59 -36.21 -9.81
N ILE A 308 -26.98 -37.19 -9.12
CA ILE A 308 -27.69 -38.40 -8.64
C ILE A 308 -27.27 -38.78 -7.20
N LYS A 309 -27.29 -37.83 -6.26
CA LYS A 309 -27.08 -38.12 -4.83
C LYS A 309 -28.12 -37.52 -3.88
N GLU A 310 -29.38 -37.40 -4.33
CA GLU A 310 -30.51 -37.16 -3.42
C GLU A 310 -31.73 -38.07 -3.65
N ARG A 311 -31.63 -39.16 -4.41
CA ARG A 311 -32.81 -40.00 -4.71
C ARG A 311 -32.76 -41.47 -4.31
N LEU A 312 -31.85 -41.89 -3.43
CA LEU A 312 -31.71 -43.34 -3.16
C LEU A 312 -31.30 -43.72 -1.72
N ILE A 313 -31.72 -42.97 -0.70
CA ILE A 313 -31.75 -43.50 0.68
C ILE A 313 -32.97 -42.93 1.41
N ALA A 314 -34.16 -43.45 1.09
CA ALA A 314 -35.30 -43.54 2.03
C ALA A 314 -36.50 -44.29 1.41
N THR A 315 -36.30 -45.42 0.71
CA THR A 315 -37.40 -46.39 0.58
C THR A 315 -36.90 -47.76 0.11
N ARG A 316 -36.84 -48.72 1.03
CA ARG A 316 -37.77 -49.87 1.10
C ARG A 316 -37.14 -50.97 1.95
N LEU A 317 -37.87 -51.38 2.98
CA LEU A 317 -38.37 -52.75 3.12
C LEU A 317 -39.66 -52.71 3.98
N PHE A 318 -40.80 -52.90 3.30
CA PHE A 318 -42.10 -53.43 3.79
C PHE A 318 -42.86 -52.65 4.90
N GLN A 319 -44.20 -52.55 4.95
CA GLN A 319 -45.31 -53.29 4.35
C GLN A 319 -46.66 -52.52 4.51
N THR A 320 -47.59 -52.76 3.57
CA THR A 320 -49.09 -52.68 3.63
C THR A 320 -49.87 -51.35 3.81
N LYS A 321 -50.47 -50.87 2.69
CA LYS A 321 -51.91 -50.56 2.36
C LYS A 321 -52.97 -50.45 3.50
N PRO A 322 -54.17 -49.86 3.23
CA PRO A 322 -54.58 -48.59 2.57
C PRO A 322 -55.58 -47.79 3.47
N VAL A 323 -56.12 -46.61 3.09
CA VAL A 323 -57.53 -46.43 2.64
C VAL A 323 -57.85 -44.91 2.48
N ALA A 324 -58.54 -44.58 1.37
CA ALA A 324 -59.47 -43.47 1.04
C ALA A 324 -59.16 -42.03 1.52
N SER A 325 -58.97 -41.02 0.65
CA SER A 325 -59.86 -40.41 -0.38
C SER A 325 -60.75 -39.28 0.17
N VAL A 326 -60.98 -38.28 -0.70
CA VAL A 326 -61.91 -37.13 -0.66
C VAL A 326 -61.28 -35.85 -0.06
N ALA A 327 -60.76 -34.91 -0.87
CA ALA A 327 -61.35 -33.96 -1.82
C ALA A 327 -61.77 -32.63 -1.17
N GLU A 328 -61.33 -31.53 -1.82
CA GLU A 328 -61.89 -30.16 -1.87
C GLU A 328 -62.18 -29.46 -0.53
N THR A 329 -61.84 -28.19 -0.30
CA THR A 329 -62.21 -27.00 -1.09
C THR A 329 -61.60 -25.78 -0.37
N ARG A 330 -61.32 -24.70 -1.10
CA ARG A 330 -61.13 -23.34 -0.55
C ARG A 330 -62.48 -22.83 0.00
N PRO A 331 -62.52 -21.97 1.03
CA PRO A 331 -62.72 -20.53 0.77
C PRO A 331 -62.02 -19.59 1.78
N ALA A 332 -62.09 -18.29 1.49
CA ALA A 332 -61.70 -17.17 2.37
C ALA A 332 -62.96 -16.58 3.08
N PRO A 333 -62.95 -15.36 3.67
CA PRO A 333 -62.78 -15.06 5.11
C PRO A 333 -63.99 -14.36 5.77
N ALA A 334 -64.05 -14.26 7.11
CA ALA A 334 -64.91 -13.33 7.89
C ALA A 334 -64.46 -13.33 9.39
N GLU A 335 -64.04 -12.19 9.97
CA GLU A 335 -64.82 -11.27 10.85
C GLU A 335 -65.47 -11.90 12.10
N LEU A 336 -65.15 -11.35 13.30
CA LEU A 336 -66.09 -10.61 14.16
C LEU A 336 -65.50 -10.35 15.58
N LYS A 337 -65.62 -9.09 16.03
CA LYS A 337 -65.98 -8.55 17.38
C LYS A 337 -65.29 -9.14 18.63
N GLY A 338 -64.75 -8.38 19.57
CA GLY A 338 -65.05 -7.02 20.03
C GLY A 338 -65.41 -7.09 21.51
N THR A 339 -64.68 -6.38 22.39
CA THR A 339 -65.11 -5.96 23.75
C THR A 339 -64.15 -4.91 24.31
N GLU A 340 -64.63 -3.67 24.34
CA GLU A 340 -64.30 -2.58 25.27
C GLU A 340 -65.20 -2.73 26.54
N PRO A 341 -65.20 -1.82 27.56
CA PRO A 341 -64.21 -0.82 28.02
C PRO A 341 -64.10 -0.75 29.58
N GLN A 342 -63.22 0.13 30.11
CA GLN A 342 -63.43 1.07 31.26
C GLN A 342 -62.05 1.64 31.67
N GLY A 343 -61.77 2.94 31.48
CA GLY A 343 -62.00 4.04 32.44
C GLY A 343 -60.88 4.05 33.51
N THR A 344 -60.02 5.05 33.69
CA THR A 344 -60.31 6.45 34.05
C THR A 344 -58.99 7.26 34.02
N GLU A 345 -59.05 8.49 33.51
CA GLU A 345 -58.08 9.61 33.57
C GLU A 345 -57.98 10.24 34.99
N PRO A 346 -57.27 11.38 35.29
CA PRO A 346 -56.30 12.18 34.49
C PRO A 346 -55.07 12.78 35.27
N GLN A 347 -54.15 13.40 34.49
CA GLN A 347 -53.34 14.63 34.73
C GLN A 347 -52.42 14.80 35.96
N GLU A 348 -51.16 15.19 35.72
CA GLU A 348 -50.58 16.50 36.13
C GLU A 348 -49.12 16.69 35.65
N THR A 349 -48.85 17.83 34.99
CA THR A 349 -47.57 18.57 34.95
C THR A 349 -47.78 19.86 35.77
N PRO A 350 -46.78 20.66 36.23
CA PRO A 350 -45.36 20.78 35.83
C PRO A 350 -44.35 21.06 37.00
N SER A 351 -43.06 21.30 36.69
CA SER A 351 -42.22 22.42 37.22
C SER A 351 -40.75 22.06 37.56
N ALA A 352 -39.82 22.81 36.94
CA ALA A 352 -38.49 23.18 37.48
C ALA A 352 -38.70 24.27 38.60
N PRO A 353 -37.71 24.78 39.40
CA PRO A 353 -36.28 25.01 39.09
C PRO A 353 -35.29 24.89 40.29
N THR A 354 -34.03 25.31 40.06
CA THR A 354 -33.15 26.09 40.98
C THR A 354 -31.86 25.43 41.51
N ALA A 355 -30.73 26.03 41.13
CA ALA A 355 -29.40 25.96 41.76
C ALA A 355 -29.33 26.89 43.00
N PRO A 356 -28.31 26.79 43.89
CA PRO A 356 -27.16 27.71 43.77
C PRO A 356 -25.79 27.17 44.28
N ALA A 357 -24.75 28.00 44.02
CA ALA A 357 -23.29 27.93 44.28
C ALA A 357 -22.89 28.01 45.79
N PRO A 358 -21.63 28.31 46.25
CA PRO A 358 -20.35 28.62 45.57
C PRO A 358 -19.04 28.04 46.21
N SER A 359 -17.90 28.46 45.65
CA SER A 359 -16.46 28.23 45.94
C SER A 359 -15.96 28.46 47.38
N PRO A 360 -14.68 28.15 47.69
CA PRO A 360 -13.70 29.25 47.88
C PRO A 360 -12.21 28.99 47.50
N THR A 361 -11.60 30.06 46.96
CA THR A 361 -10.25 30.69 47.14
C THR A 361 -8.91 29.96 47.44
N LEU A 362 -7.88 30.50 46.76
CA LEU A 362 -6.40 30.43 46.92
C LEU A 362 -5.83 30.75 48.32
N PRO A 363 -4.51 30.53 48.52
CA PRO A 363 -3.62 31.69 48.78
C PRO A 363 -2.28 31.69 48.01
N SER A 364 -1.60 32.85 48.05
CA SER A 364 -0.34 33.22 47.36
C SER A 364 0.87 33.36 48.32
N ALA A 365 2.05 33.52 47.69
CA ALA A 365 3.36 34.01 48.19
C ALA A 365 4.30 32.96 48.85
N THR A 366 5.56 32.84 48.43
CA THR A 366 6.67 33.73 48.88
C THR A 366 7.87 33.72 47.92
N SER A 367 8.54 34.89 47.88
CA SER A 367 9.77 35.28 47.17
C SER A 367 11.06 34.67 47.74
N THR A 368 12.07 34.43 46.91
CA THR A 368 13.49 34.56 47.29
C THR A 368 14.36 34.84 46.05
N ALA A 369 15.37 35.68 46.23
CA ALA A 369 16.10 36.41 45.21
C ALA A 369 17.49 35.86 44.86
N ALA A 370 17.96 36.27 43.68
CA ALA A 370 19.33 36.58 43.25
C ALA A 370 20.43 35.50 43.25
N VAL A 371 21.09 35.30 42.10
CA VAL A 371 22.51 35.63 41.85
C VAL A 371 22.74 35.91 40.35
N ASP A 372 23.54 36.94 40.12
CA ASP A 372 24.04 37.60 38.92
C ASP A 372 25.16 36.83 38.21
N GLN A 373 25.25 36.91 36.88
CA GLN A 373 26.49 37.20 36.12
C GLN A 373 26.29 37.18 34.60
N THR A 374 26.60 38.34 34.00
CA THR A 374 26.80 38.57 32.55
C THR A 374 28.29 38.38 32.21
N PRO A 375 28.68 38.22 30.93
CA PRO A 375 29.63 39.21 30.44
C PRO A 375 29.35 39.77 29.03
N ALA A 376 29.82 41.00 28.89
CA ALA A 376 29.69 41.96 27.80
C ALA A 376 30.40 41.59 26.49
N VAL A 377 29.91 42.22 25.41
CA VAL A 377 30.54 42.35 24.08
C VAL A 377 31.01 43.81 23.92
N PRO A 378 32.19 44.11 23.35
CA PRO A 378 32.57 45.48 22.99
C PRO A 378 32.24 45.84 21.53
N SER A 379 31.93 47.13 21.32
CA SER A 379 31.73 47.79 20.02
C SER A 379 32.87 48.76 19.72
N GLU A 380 33.27 48.89 18.45
CA GLU A 380 33.94 50.08 17.86
C GLU A 380 33.80 50.00 16.31
N THR A 381 33.01 50.85 15.65
CA THR A 381 33.30 52.21 15.11
C THR A 381 33.94 52.21 13.71
N ALA A 382 33.23 52.73 12.70
CA ALA A 382 33.67 53.81 11.77
C ALA A 382 32.95 53.79 10.40
N ALA A 383 32.50 54.97 9.98
CA ALA A 383 32.11 55.39 8.61
C ALA A 383 32.69 56.82 8.39
N PRO A 384 32.57 57.53 7.24
CA PRO A 384 32.57 57.25 5.79
C PRO A 384 33.63 58.13 5.05
N PRO A 385 33.64 58.39 3.70
CA PRO A 385 32.86 59.50 3.08
C PRO A 385 32.39 59.26 1.59
N ALA A 386 31.19 59.67 1.16
CA ALA A 386 30.76 60.91 0.47
C ALA A 386 31.37 61.24 -0.94
N ALA A 387 30.53 61.28 -1.99
CA ALA A 387 30.25 62.47 -2.84
C ALA A 387 29.50 62.14 -4.18
N ASN A 388 28.42 62.89 -4.42
CA ASN A 388 27.54 63.02 -5.62
C ASN A 388 28.18 63.99 -6.67
N PRO A 389 27.55 64.48 -7.79
CA PRO A 389 26.18 64.35 -8.34
C PRO A 389 26.08 64.26 -9.91
N GLY A 390 24.87 64.21 -10.49
CA GLY A 390 24.64 64.67 -11.89
C GLY A 390 23.34 64.23 -12.57
N ALA A 391 22.38 65.15 -12.72
CA ALA A 391 21.05 64.98 -13.31
C ALA A 391 21.03 65.01 -14.86
N ILE A 392 19.92 64.55 -15.49
CA ILE A 392 19.13 65.16 -16.60
C ILE A 392 18.04 64.15 -17.09
N ALA A 393 16.78 64.59 -17.11
CA ALA A 393 15.64 64.04 -17.88
C ALA A 393 15.36 65.00 -19.08
N PRO A 394 14.42 64.79 -20.05
CA PRO A 394 13.33 63.79 -20.20
C PRO A 394 13.11 63.26 -21.66
N SER A 395 12.09 62.42 -21.91
CA SER A 395 11.14 62.43 -23.07
C SER A 395 10.63 61.02 -23.48
N HIS A 396 9.30 60.79 -23.37
CA HIS A 396 8.52 59.70 -24.00
C HIS A 396 8.19 60.03 -25.49
N PRO A 397 7.37 59.29 -26.29
CA PRO A 397 6.74 57.94 -26.17
C PRO A 397 6.85 57.06 -27.46
N VAL A 398 6.51 55.75 -27.43
CA VAL A 398 5.67 55.06 -28.47
C VAL A 398 5.05 53.76 -27.88
N THR A 399 3.73 53.78 -27.79
CA THR A 399 2.65 52.80 -28.03
C THR A 399 2.85 51.27 -27.92
N ALA A 400 1.95 50.70 -27.11
CA ALA A 400 1.50 49.32 -26.88
C ALA A 400 1.34 48.35 -28.07
N GLN A 401 1.51 47.05 -27.81
CA GLN A 401 0.42 46.07 -27.97
C GLN A 401 0.64 44.74 -27.21
N SER A 402 -0.47 44.23 -26.67
CA SER A 402 -0.63 43.14 -25.71
C SER A 402 -0.68 41.75 -26.34
N ALA A 403 -0.27 40.72 -25.59
CA ALA A 403 -0.84 39.37 -25.63
C ALA A 403 -0.77 38.75 -24.21
N PRO A 404 -1.75 37.93 -23.78
CA PRO A 404 -1.95 37.59 -22.38
C PRO A 404 -1.17 36.33 -21.96
N GLU A 405 -0.44 36.42 -20.86
CA GLU A 405 0.15 35.25 -20.20
C GLU A 405 -0.92 34.52 -19.35
N PRO A 406 -0.92 33.17 -19.34
CA PRO A 406 -1.88 32.38 -18.58
C PRO A 406 -1.58 32.45 -17.08
N SER A 407 -2.64 32.77 -16.34
CA SER A 407 -2.76 32.76 -14.87
C SER A 407 -2.08 31.54 -14.24
N GLU A 408 -0.96 31.77 -13.59
CA GLU A 408 -0.28 30.84 -12.72
C GLU A 408 -1.14 30.61 -11.46
N ALA A 409 -1.69 29.41 -11.32
CA ALA A 409 -2.43 29.00 -10.14
C ALA A 409 -1.44 28.85 -8.97
N ALA A 410 -1.63 29.67 -7.94
CA ALA A 410 -0.80 29.71 -6.74
C ALA A 410 -0.75 28.34 -6.00
N PRO A 411 0.39 27.99 -5.37
CA PRO A 411 0.51 26.76 -4.60
C PRO A 411 -0.31 26.86 -3.30
N ALA A 412 -1.23 25.91 -3.12
CA ALA A 412 -2.02 25.76 -1.90
C ALA A 412 -1.11 25.43 -0.70
N GLY A 413 -1.15 26.28 0.33
CA GLY A 413 -0.40 26.11 1.57
C GLY A 413 0.01 27.40 2.26
N VAL A 414 -0.20 28.55 1.62
CA VAL A 414 -0.07 29.85 2.28
C VAL A 414 -1.44 30.22 2.86
N ASP A 415 -1.51 30.41 4.18
CA ASP A 415 -2.72 30.84 4.89
C ASP A 415 -2.98 32.33 4.54
N THR A 416 -3.44 32.57 3.31
CA THR A 416 -3.60 33.89 2.69
C THR A 416 -4.45 34.82 3.54
N ALA A 417 -5.49 34.29 4.17
CA ALA A 417 -6.36 35.02 5.09
C ALA A 417 -5.63 35.58 6.33
N ARG A 418 -4.49 35.01 6.71
CA ARG A 418 -3.64 35.48 7.82
C ARG A 418 -2.64 36.53 7.34
N ILE A 419 -2.15 36.40 6.12
CA ILE A 419 -1.32 37.41 5.46
C ILE A 419 -2.12 38.68 5.21
N ASP A 420 -3.36 38.55 4.73
CA ASP A 420 -4.26 39.68 4.45
C ASP A 420 -4.57 40.45 5.74
N ARG A 421 -4.84 39.75 6.86
CA ARG A 421 -5.05 40.38 8.17
C ARG A 421 -3.82 41.11 8.71
N LEU A 422 -2.62 40.58 8.46
CA LEU A 422 -1.37 41.26 8.83
C LEU A 422 -1.15 42.51 7.98
N GLN A 423 -1.47 42.46 6.68
CA GLN A 423 -1.40 43.61 5.78
C GLN A 423 -2.39 44.71 6.19
N ASP A 424 -3.63 44.35 6.56
CA ASP A 424 -4.63 45.28 7.05
C ASP A 424 -4.19 45.96 8.36
N THR A 425 -3.56 45.20 9.26
CA THR A 425 -3.05 45.73 10.54
C THR A 425 -1.89 46.69 10.32
N ILE A 426 -0.99 46.39 9.37
CA ILE A 426 0.11 47.27 8.98
C ILE A 426 -0.44 48.56 8.35
N GLY A 427 -1.43 48.47 7.46
CA GLY A 427 -2.08 49.64 6.87
C GLY A 427 -2.75 50.55 7.90
N ALA A 428 -3.43 49.96 8.89
CA ALA A 428 -4.05 50.70 9.98
C ALA A 428 -3.01 51.40 10.90
N LEU A 429 -1.87 50.76 11.15
CA LEU A 429 -0.78 51.35 11.94
C LEU A 429 -0.08 52.49 11.18
N GLN A 430 0.11 52.36 9.87
CA GLN A 430 0.65 53.41 9.02
C GLN A 430 -0.26 54.65 8.98
N GLN A 431 -1.57 54.46 8.90
CA GLN A 431 -2.54 55.56 8.97
C GLN A 431 -2.53 56.27 10.32
N ARG A 432 -2.36 55.53 11.43
CA ARG A 432 -2.24 56.13 12.77
C ARG A 432 -0.93 56.89 12.95
N LEU A 433 0.17 56.43 12.36
CA LEU A 433 1.45 57.13 12.39
C LEU A 433 1.38 58.44 11.59
N ALA A 434 0.78 58.40 10.39
CA ALA A 434 0.54 59.60 9.59
C ALA A 434 -0.37 60.62 10.30
N ALA A 435 -1.35 60.15 11.08
CA ALA A 435 -2.21 61.02 11.88
C ALA A 435 -1.47 61.70 13.06
N VAL A 436 -0.41 61.08 13.59
CA VAL A 436 0.41 61.66 14.67
C VAL A 436 1.39 62.71 14.14
N GLU A 437 1.89 62.56 12.91
CA GLU A 437 2.79 63.54 12.27
C GLU A 437 2.13 64.90 11.95
N THR A 438 0.80 64.97 11.87
CA THR A 438 0.07 66.20 11.51
C THR A 438 -0.29 67.11 12.70
N LYS A 439 0.11 66.77 13.93
CA LYS A 439 -0.22 67.54 15.15
C LYS A 439 1.05 68.18 15.77
N PRO A 440 1.29 69.50 15.63
CA PRO A 440 2.49 70.13 16.15
C PRO A 440 2.30 70.49 17.63
N ALA A 441 2.56 69.52 18.50
CA ALA A 441 3.01 69.63 19.90
C ALA A 441 2.83 68.27 20.56
N ALA A 442 3.57 67.26 20.09
CA ALA A 442 3.69 66.01 20.84
C ALA A 442 4.65 66.26 22.01
N ASP A 443 4.14 66.17 23.23
CA ASP A 443 4.95 66.15 24.46
C ASP A 443 6.08 65.11 24.27
N PRO A 444 7.37 65.41 24.50
CA PRO A 444 8.47 64.45 24.31
C PRO A 444 8.21 63.10 25.02
N ALA A 445 7.49 63.11 26.15
CA ALA A 445 7.07 61.88 26.83
C ALA A 445 6.13 60.98 25.99
N SER A 446 5.27 61.59 25.16
CA SER A 446 4.34 60.86 24.28
C SER A 446 5.05 60.23 23.08
N VAL A 447 6.03 60.93 22.49
CA VAL A 447 6.88 60.40 21.41
C VAL A 447 7.72 59.22 21.90
N GLN A 448 8.26 59.33 23.12
CA GLN A 448 9.09 58.29 23.72
C GLN A 448 8.27 57.04 24.11
N THR A 449 7.02 57.22 24.50
CA THR A 449 6.07 56.13 24.77
C THR A 449 5.68 55.39 23.48
N VAL A 450 5.43 56.12 22.38
CA VAL A 450 5.15 55.52 21.07
C VAL A 450 6.38 54.79 20.53
N ALA A 451 7.58 55.36 20.67
CA ALA A 451 8.82 54.72 20.29
C ALA A 451 9.10 53.44 21.08
N ALA A 452 8.86 53.45 22.41
CA ALA A 452 8.98 52.25 23.24
C ALA A 452 7.94 51.17 22.86
N GLY A 453 6.70 51.57 22.56
CA GLY A 453 5.66 50.67 22.06
C GLY A 453 6.01 50.05 20.71
N LEU A 454 6.62 50.82 19.80
CA LEU A 454 7.10 50.31 18.52
C LEU A 454 8.27 49.32 18.70
N ALA A 455 9.21 49.62 19.58
CA ALA A 455 10.32 48.71 19.90
C ALA A 455 9.83 47.39 20.51
N ASP A 456 8.86 47.43 21.43
CA ASP A 456 8.24 46.21 21.97
C ASP A 456 7.48 45.42 20.89
N ALA A 457 6.72 46.11 20.03
CA ALA A 457 6.00 45.47 18.92
C ALA A 457 6.96 44.74 17.96
N VAL A 458 8.07 45.39 17.56
CA VAL A 458 9.12 44.76 16.74
C VAL A 458 9.75 43.57 17.46
N GLY A 459 10.04 43.67 18.76
CA GLY A 459 10.55 42.57 19.57
C GLY A 459 9.55 41.41 19.74
N ARG A 460 8.24 41.68 19.71
CA ARG A 460 7.19 40.65 19.71
C ARG A 460 7.09 39.95 18.34
N ILE A 461 7.19 40.69 17.24
CA ILE A 461 7.19 40.13 15.88
C ILE A 461 8.39 39.19 15.70
N ALA A 462 9.60 39.62 16.05
CA ALA A 462 10.80 38.78 15.93
C ALA A 462 10.69 37.47 16.75
N ARG A 463 10.08 37.53 17.95
CA ARG A 463 9.82 36.34 18.76
C ARG A 463 8.78 35.40 18.12
N LEU A 464 7.72 35.95 17.52
CA LEU A 464 6.72 35.18 16.80
C LEU A 464 7.28 34.54 15.53
N GLU A 465 8.08 35.26 14.75
CA GLU A 465 8.77 34.73 13.57
C GLU A 465 9.72 33.59 13.97
N ALA A 466 10.53 33.79 15.02
CA ALA A 466 11.42 32.75 15.52
C ALA A 466 10.67 31.52 16.09
N GLN A 467 9.45 31.71 16.59
CA GLN A 467 8.59 30.60 17.03
C GLN A 467 7.99 29.87 15.82
N MET A 468 7.50 30.59 14.81
CA MET A 468 6.95 30.01 13.58
C MET A 468 8.01 29.22 12.80
N GLN A 469 9.23 29.75 12.68
CA GLN A 469 10.35 29.05 12.05
C GLN A 469 10.69 27.75 12.81
N ARG A 470 10.72 27.78 14.14
CA ARG A 470 10.95 26.57 14.96
C ARG A 470 9.85 25.53 14.79
N GLN A 471 8.59 25.94 14.72
CA GLN A 471 7.47 25.04 14.45
C GLN A 471 7.52 24.46 13.03
N ALA A 472 7.87 25.26 12.02
CA ALA A 472 8.01 24.78 10.65
C ALA A 472 9.12 23.72 10.50
N VAL A 473 10.26 23.90 11.18
CA VAL A 473 11.34 22.91 11.21
C VAL A 473 10.90 21.65 11.96
N ALA A 474 10.20 21.77 13.09
CA ALA A 474 9.68 20.63 13.83
C ALA A 474 8.70 19.79 12.99
N GLN A 475 7.72 20.43 12.34
CA GLN A 475 6.78 19.76 11.44
C GLN A 475 7.49 19.09 10.25
N ARG A 476 8.52 19.74 9.69
CA ARG A 476 9.33 19.17 8.60
C ARG A 476 10.05 17.90 9.06
N ASN A 477 10.65 17.91 10.25
CA ASN A 477 11.34 16.77 10.82
C ASN A 477 10.38 15.62 11.16
N GLU A 478 9.19 15.93 11.69
CA GLU A 478 8.15 14.93 11.98
C GLU A 478 7.65 14.24 10.70
N LYS A 479 7.38 15.01 9.64
CA LYS A 479 6.99 14.47 8.33
C LYS A 479 8.11 13.62 7.71
N ALA A 480 9.37 14.07 7.81
CA ALA A 480 10.53 13.31 7.34
C ALA A 480 10.70 12.01 8.12
N MET A 481 10.46 12.01 9.43
CA MET A 481 10.48 10.83 10.29
C MET A 481 9.41 9.81 9.89
N ILE A 482 8.17 10.24 9.63
CA ILE A 482 7.08 9.36 9.16
C ILE A 482 7.43 8.74 7.82
N LEU A 483 7.96 9.52 6.88
CA LEU A 483 8.36 9.03 5.56
C LEU A 483 9.51 8.01 5.67
N ALA A 484 10.54 8.32 6.44
CA ALA A 484 11.67 7.42 6.67
C ALA A 484 11.21 6.11 7.36
N LEU A 485 10.29 6.20 8.33
CA LEU A 485 9.70 5.01 8.97
C LEU A 485 8.85 4.18 8.00
N ALA A 486 8.11 4.82 7.10
CA ALA A 486 7.35 4.12 6.07
C ALA A 486 8.29 3.34 5.13
N GLU A 487 9.38 3.95 4.70
CA GLU A 487 10.40 3.27 3.88
C GLU A 487 11.11 2.14 4.64
N ILE A 488 11.41 2.34 5.94
CA ILE A 488 11.95 1.27 6.80
C ILE A 488 10.96 0.10 6.90
N LYS A 489 9.67 0.36 7.12
CA LYS A 489 8.64 -0.70 7.21
C LYS A 489 8.47 -1.44 5.88
N ASP A 490 8.59 -0.76 4.75
CA ASP A 490 8.57 -1.38 3.41
C ASP A 490 9.81 -2.27 3.18
N ARG A 491 11.00 -1.79 3.52
CA ARG A 491 12.24 -2.58 3.43
C ARG A 491 12.26 -3.77 4.39
N ILE A 492 11.71 -3.57 5.59
CA ILE A 492 11.44 -4.64 6.53
C ILE A 492 10.43 -5.61 5.93
N ALA A 493 9.41 -5.24 5.14
CA ALA A 493 8.52 -6.24 4.53
C ALA A 493 9.27 -7.28 3.67
N GLY A 494 10.41 -6.89 3.08
CA GLY A 494 11.39 -7.80 2.47
C GLY A 494 12.47 -8.32 3.44
N SER A 495 13.65 -8.61 2.91
CA SER A 495 14.87 -8.97 3.67
C SER A 495 16.02 -7.99 3.38
N GLY A 496 15.71 -6.75 3.01
CA GLY A 496 16.70 -5.77 2.51
C GLY A 496 17.29 -4.85 3.59
N PRO A 497 18.48 -4.27 3.36
CA PRO A 497 19.06 -3.27 4.24
C PRO A 497 18.26 -1.95 4.22
N PHE A 498 18.29 -1.25 5.35
CA PHE A 498 17.54 0.00 5.58
C PHE A 498 18.38 1.08 6.28
N ASP A 499 19.70 1.04 6.09
CA ASP A 499 20.69 1.99 6.58
C ASP A 499 20.44 3.43 6.11
N GLY A 500 20.14 3.63 4.83
CA GLY A 500 19.84 4.95 4.26
C GLY A 500 18.64 5.62 4.93
N PRO A 501 17.46 4.97 4.95
CA PRO A 501 16.29 5.48 5.66
C PRO A 501 16.51 5.68 7.17
N LEU A 502 17.29 4.79 7.81
CA LEU A 502 17.64 4.95 9.22
C LEU A 502 18.50 6.20 9.47
N ALA A 503 19.38 6.58 8.56
CA ALA A 503 20.15 7.81 8.67
C ALA A 503 19.24 9.05 8.64
N VAL A 504 18.25 9.09 7.75
CA VAL A 504 17.24 10.15 7.68
C VAL A 504 16.41 10.20 8.97
N LEU A 505 16.03 9.03 9.48
CA LEU A 505 15.28 8.90 10.72
C LEU A 505 16.06 9.46 11.93
N LYS A 506 17.34 9.13 12.07
CA LYS A 506 18.19 9.67 13.15
C LYS A 506 18.38 11.18 13.04
N ALA A 507 18.64 11.68 11.83
CA ALA A 507 18.79 13.11 11.59
C ALA A 507 17.51 13.88 11.96
N SER A 508 16.35 13.29 11.71
CA SER A 508 15.04 13.90 11.99
C SER A 508 14.63 13.78 13.47
N ALA A 509 14.97 12.66 14.12
CA ALA A 509 14.67 12.42 15.54
C ALA A 509 15.59 13.23 16.48
N GLY A 510 16.80 13.56 16.05
CA GLY A 510 17.78 14.29 16.87
C GLY A 510 18.16 13.54 18.16
N ASN A 511 18.46 14.28 19.24
CA ASN A 511 18.83 13.72 20.55
C ASN A 511 17.63 13.39 21.44
N ASP A 512 16.55 12.90 20.86
CA ASP A 512 15.33 12.59 21.60
C ASP A 512 15.49 11.33 22.48
N PRO A 513 15.42 11.45 23.82
CA PRO A 513 15.58 10.31 24.72
C PRO A 513 14.48 9.26 24.56
N ALA A 514 13.28 9.64 24.07
CA ALA A 514 12.18 8.70 23.87
C ALA A 514 12.36 7.84 22.60
N ALA A 515 13.05 8.35 21.58
CA ALA A 515 13.35 7.64 20.34
C ALA A 515 14.61 6.76 20.43
N ALA A 516 15.57 7.14 21.28
CA ALA A 516 16.86 6.46 21.45
C ALA A 516 16.81 4.92 21.60
N PRO A 517 15.96 4.33 22.47
CA PRO A 517 15.95 2.87 22.64
C PRO A 517 15.46 2.14 21.38
N SER A 518 14.48 2.68 20.66
CA SER A 518 13.96 2.08 19.44
C SER A 518 14.95 2.24 18.26
N LEU A 519 15.63 3.38 18.18
CA LEU A 519 16.69 3.59 17.20
C LEU A 519 17.85 2.60 17.38
N ALA A 520 18.28 2.36 18.62
CA ALA A 520 19.34 1.40 18.91
C ALA A 520 18.99 -0.05 18.49
N VAL A 521 17.71 -0.42 18.54
CA VAL A 521 17.25 -1.73 18.03
C VAL A 521 17.34 -1.78 16.51
N LEU A 522 16.85 -0.75 15.82
CA LEU A 522 16.90 -0.68 14.34
C LEU A 522 18.34 -0.65 13.82
N GLU A 523 19.24 0.03 14.52
CA GLU A 523 20.66 0.13 14.16
C GLU A 523 21.37 -1.21 14.07
N ARG A 524 21.00 -2.16 14.93
CA ARG A 524 21.63 -3.48 14.97
C ARG A 524 21.42 -4.29 13.69
N PHE A 525 20.34 -4.02 12.95
CA PHE A 525 19.91 -4.79 11.79
C PHE A 525 19.91 -3.95 10.51
N ALA A 526 20.41 -2.72 10.54
CA ALA A 526 20.25 -1.77 9.44
C ALA A 526 21.05 -2.15 8.18
N ASP A 527 22.20 -2.78 8.35
CA ASP A 527 23.17 -3.14 7.31
C ASP A 527 22.81 -4.44 6.57
N HIS A 528 22.13 -5.38 7.23
CA HIS A 528 21.76 -6.67 6.65
C HIS A 528 20.25 -6.93 6.59
N GLY A 529 19.43 -6.10 7.24
CA GLY A 529 17.99 -6.29 7.33
C GLY A 529 17.60 -7.38 8.33
N VAL A 530 16.32 -7.74 8.32
CA VAL A 530 15.76 -8.88 9.07
C VAL A 530 15.07 -9.82 8.10
N GLU A 531 15.01 -11.10 8.45
CA GLU A 531 14.37 -12.10 7.60
C GLU A 531 12.90 -11.74 7.32
N SER A 532 12.46 -11.94 6.08
CA SER A 532 11.09 -11.63 5.67
C SER A 532 10.09 -12.62 6.28
N ARG A 533 8.83 -12.18 6.45
CA ARG A 533 7.77 -13.07 6.94
C ARG A 533 7.54 -14.27 6.02
N ALA A 534 7.70 -14.08 4.71
CA ALA A 534 7.60 -15.15 3.71
C ALA A 534 8.73 -16.18 3.86
N ALA A 535 9.96 -15.72 4.09
CA ALA A 535 11.10 -16.61 4.32
C ALA A 535 11.00 -17.35 5.67
N LEU A 536 10.54 -16.67 6.73
CA LEU A 536 10.23 -17.31 8.02
C LEU A 536 9.14 -18.38 7.88
N ALA A 537 8.12 -18.15 7.05
CA ALA A 537 7.09 -19.15 6.76
C ALA A 537 7.66 -20.35 5.98
N ALA A 538 8.50 -20.10 4.98
CA ALA A 538 9.16 -21.15 4.20
C ALA A 538 10.12 -22.01 5.05
N GLU A 539 10.86 -21.39 5.97
CA GLU A 539 11.73 -22.11 6.92
C GLU A 539 10.89 -22.94 7.91
N LEU A 540 9.78 -22.39 8.41
CA LEU A 540 8.85 -23.09 9.29
C LEU A 540 8.21 -24.31 8.62
N ASP A 541 7.84 -24.22 7.34
CA ASP A 541 7.31 -25.34 6.55
C ASP A 541 8.36 -26.46 6.35
N GLY A 542 9.64 -26.13 6.41
CA GLY A 542 10.76 -27.08 6.36
C GLY A 542 11.07 -27.76 7.69
N LEU A 543 10.71 -27.16 8.83
CA LEU A 543 11.02 -27.68 10.17
C LEU A 543 10.45 -29.09 10.46
N PRO A 544 9.23 -29.46 10.05
CA PRO A 544 8.71 -30.82 10.24
C PRO A 544 9.62 -31.91 9.63
N ALA A 545 10.25 -31.64 8.49
CA ALA A 545 11.16 -32.59 7.85
C ALA A 545 12.51 -32.69 8.59
N ALA A 546 13.00 -31.57 9.14
CA ALA A 546 14.24 -31.49 9.90
C ALA A 546 14.10 -32.10 11.32
N ILE A 547 12.94 -31.93 11.96
CA ILE A 547 12.63 -32.45 13.29
C ILE A 547 12.44 -33.98 13.27
N ASN A 548 11.95 -34.53 12.15
CA ASN A 548 11.74 -35.97 11.98
C ASN A 548 12.98 -36.76 11.53
N VAL A 549 14.19 -36.17 11.59
CA VAL A 549 15.44 -36.90 11.34
C VAL A 549 15.83 -37.68 12.61
N PRO A 550 15.76 -39.03 12.62
CA PRO A 550 16.15 -39.80 13.80
C PRO A 550 17.66 -39.66 14.07
N PRO A 551 18.09 -39.62 15.34
CA PRO A 551 19.52 -39.59 15.67
C PRO A 551 20.24 -40.82 15.08
N ALA A 552 21.50 -40.63 14.69
CA ALA A 552 22.33 -41.72 14.17
C ALA A 552 22.35 -42.87 15.20
N PRO A 553 22.17 -44.14 14.77
CA PRO A 553 22.09 -45.24 15.72
C PRO A 553 23.41 -45.37 16.49
N SER A 554 23.31 -45.53 17.81
CA SER A 554 24.46 -45.89 18.64
C SER A 554 24.96 -47.29 18.24
N ALA A 555 26.28 -47.51 18.36
CA ALA A 555 26.95 -48.73 17.90
C ALA A 555 26.45 -50.04 18.56
N ASP A 556 25.62 -49.94 19.61
CA ASP A 556 25.09 -51.08 20.37
C ASP A 556 23.57 -51.29 20.20
N ALA A 557 22.93 -50.66 19.20
CA ALA A 557 21.50 -50.84 18.94
C ALA A 557 21.21 -52.18 18.20
N GLY A 558 20.42 -53.05 18.83
CA GLY A 558 20.03 -54.34 18.27
C GLY A 558 19.12 -54.24 17.03
N LEU A 559 19.20 -55.27 16.17
CA LEU A 559 18.55 -55.39 14.85
C LEU A 559 17.06 -54.96 14.81
N TRP A 560 16.33 -55.17 15.90
CA TRP A 560 14.91 -54.81 16.03
C TRP A 560 14.65 -53.30 16.10
N GLN A 561 15.57 -52.51 16.66
CA GLN A 561 15.46 -51.05 16.69
C GLN A 561 15.67 -50.43 15.29
N HIS A 562 16.46 -51.09 14.43
CA HIS A 562 16.61 -50.68 13.03
C HIS A 562 15.37 -50.97 12.17
N ILE A 563 14.59 -52.01 12.52
CA ILE A 563 13.34 -52.36 11.84
C ILE A 563 12.22 -51.39 12.27
N GLU A 564 12.15 -51.04 13.55
CA GLU A 564 11.18 -50.05 14.05
C GLU A 564 11.41 -48.65 13.46
N ALA A 565 12.68 -48.21 13.35
CA ALA A 565 13.04 -46.96 12.70
C ALA A 565 12.71 -46.94 11.18
N ARG A 566 12.66 -48.10 10.53
CA ARG A 566 12.30 -48.25 9.10
C ARG A 566 10.78 -48.32 8.88
N ALA A 567 10.02 -48.80 9.87
CA ALA A 567 8.56 -48.86 9.81
C ALA A 567 7.93 -47.46 9.94
N ARG A 568 8.46 -46.58 10.78
CA ARG A 568 7.99 -45.18 10.89
C ARG A 568 8.27 -44.33 9.65
N ARG A 569 9.21 -44.75 8.78
CA ARG A 569 9.50 -44.13 7.48
C ARG A 569 8.40 -44.35 6.41
N LEU A 570 7.48 -45.29 6.61
CA LEU A 570 6.53 -45.72 5.58
C LEU A 570 5.07 -45.28 5.81
N VAL A 571 4.77 -44.59 6.91
CA VAL A 571 3.44 -44.02 7.17
C VAL A 571 3.56 -42.57 7.61
N SER A 572 4.01 -41.70 6.71
CA SER A 572 3.70 -40.27 6.80
C SER A 572 2.46 -40.02 5.94
N ILE A 573 1.28 -40.13 6.56
CA ILE A 573 0.05 -39.70 5.92
C ILE A 573 0.03 -38.17 6.04
N ARG A 574 0.31 -37.46 4.96
CA ARG A 574 -0.09 -36.05 4.83
C ARG A 574 -1.61 -36.02 4.75
N ARG A 575 -2.28 -35.74 5.88
CA ARG A 575 -3.68 -35.30 5.83
C ARG A 575 -3.67 -33.83 5.44
N VAL A 576 -4.12 -33.58 4.22
CA VAL A 576 -4.52 -32.25 3.74
C VAL A 576 -5.84 -31.95 4.41
N ASP A 577 -5.82 -31.11 5.44
CA ASP A 577 -6.96 -30.32 5.87
C ASP A 577 -6.42 -29.01 6.43
N ASP A 578 -6.94 -27.88 5.94
CA ASP A 578 -6.87 -26.53 6.54
C ASP A 578 -7.60 -26.46 7.92
N SER A 579 -7.57 -27.55 8.68
CA SER A 579 -8.15 -27.60 10.01
C SER A 579 -7.12 -27.13 11.02
N GLY A 580 -7.34 -25.93 11.57
CA GLY A 580 -6.50 -25.29 12.57
C GLY A 580 -5.92 -26.24 13.60
N GLY A 581 -4.67 -25.97 14.01
CA GLY A 581 -3.83 -26.82 14.87
C GLY A 581 -4.48 -27.29 16.18
N ASP A 582 -5.61 -26.70 16.56
CA ASP A 582 -6.40 -27.07 17.73
C ASP A 582 -6.95 -28.51 17.71
N LYS A 583 -7.02 -29.16 16.54
CA LYS A 583 -7.47 -30.55 16.40
C LYS A 583 -6.35 -31.59 16.47
N LEU A 584 -5.07 -31.20 16.53
CA LEU A 584 -3.96 -32.14 16.67
C LEU A 584 -3.71 -32.52 18.14
N PRO A 585 -3.27 -33.77 18.44
CA PRO A 585 -2.84 -34.14 19.78
C PRO A 585 -1.65 -33.29 20.24
N PRO A 586 -1.47 -33.05 21.56
CA PRO A 586 -0.34 -32.29 22.08
C PRO A 586 0.98 -32.95 21.67
N GLY A 587 1.85 -32.18 21.02
CA GLY A 587 3.10 -32.65 20.44
C GLY A 587 3.73 -31.61 19.50
N PRO A 588 4.94 -31.87 18.99
CA PRO A 588 5.69 -30.91 18.18
C PRO A 588 4.95 -30.51 16.88
N ASP A 589 4.23 -31.46 16.26
CA ASP A 589 3.44 -31.20 15.04
C ASP A 589 2.28 -30.22 15.30
N ARG A 590 1.68 -30.25 16.50
CA ARG A 590 0.64 -29.29 16.90
C ARG A 590 1.23 -27.89 17.04
N SER A 591 2.35 -27.76 17.74
CA SER A 591 3.03 -26.46 17.93
C SER A 591 3.46 -25.84 16.60
N LEU A 592 3.98 -26.65 15.67
CA LEU A 592 4.35 -26.20 14.31
C LEU A 592 3.12 -25.77 13.50
N ALA A 593 2.01 -26.52 13.57
CA ALA A 593 0.78 -26.18 12.87
C ALA A 593 0.12 -24.90 13.43
N VAL A 594 0.14 -24.70 14.75
CA VAL A 594 -0.34 -23.46 15.39
C VAL A 594 0.55 -22.28 14.98
N ALA A 595 1.87 -22.47 14.96
CA ALA A 595 2.80 -21.43 14.53
C ALA A 595 2.60 -21.03 13.06
N ALA A 596 2.40 -22.00 12.17
CA ALA A 596 2.15 -21.74 10.75
C ALA A 596 0.81 -21.02 10.53
N ALA A 597 -0.23 -21.40 11.27
CA ALA A 597 -1.51 -20.71 11.23
C ALA A 597 -1.40 -19.26 11.75
N ALA A 598 -0.64 -19.04 12.83
CA ALA A 598 -0.40 -17.70 13.38
C ALA A 598 0.38 -16.81 12.39
N LEU A 599 1.43 -17.33 11.74
CA LEU A 599 2.13 -16.61 10.67
C LEU A 599 1.20 -16.26 9.49
N LYS A 600 0.36 -17.19 9.04
CA LYS A 600 -0.61 -16.97 7.97
C LYS A 600 -1.65 -15.90 8.33
N ALA A 601 -2.00 -15.79 9.62
CA ALA A 601 -2.85 -14.74 10.16
C ALA A 601 -2.11 -13.40 10.43
N GLY A 602 -0.80 -13.34 10.17
CA GLY A 602 0.02 -12.14 10.40
C GLY A 602 0.46 -11.94 11.86
N ASP A 603 0.22 -12.91 12.75
CA ASP A 603 0.58 -12.89 14.16
C ASP A 603 1.92 -13.61 14.42
N LEU A 604 3.01 -12.84 14.31
CA LEU A 604 4.37 -13.33 14.60
C LEU A 604 4.59 -13.62 16.09
N SER A 605 3.88 -12.91 16.98
CA SER A 605 4.00 -13.12 18.43
C SER A 605 3.40 -14.47 18.83
N GLY A 606 2.20 -14.77 18.35
CA GLY A 606 1.55 -16.07 18.53
C GLY A 606 2.35 -17.22 17.93
N ALA A 607 2.99 -17.00 16.78
CA ALA A 607 3.88 -18.00 16.17
C ALA A 607 5.12 -18.29 17.04
N LEU A 608 5.74 -17.24 17.60
CA LEU A 608 6.87 -17.38 18.52
C LEU A 608 6.47 -18.15 19.79
N ASP A 609 5.31 -17.87 20.37
CA ASP A 609 4.85 -18.53 21.59
C ASP A 609 4.53 -20.02 21.35
N ALA A 610 3.98 -20.35 20.18
CA ALA A 610 3.74 -21.73 19.78
C ALA A 610 5.04 -22.53 19.62
N ILE A 611 6.08 -21.97 19.00
CA ILE A 611 7.38 -22.64 18.84
C ILE A 611 8.20 -22.68 20.13
N LYS A 612 8.08 -21.68 21.01
CA LYS A 612 8.70 -21.72 22.35
C LYS A 612 8.17 -22.87 23.21
N ALA A 613 6.97 -23.38 22.94
CA ALA A 613 6.40 -24.53 23.63
C ALA A 613 6.97 -25.88 23.17
N LEU A 614 7.92 -25.88 22.21
CA LEU A 614 8.68 -27.08 21.86
C LEU A 614 9.74 -27.37 22.93
N ASP A 615 9.90 -28.64 23.27
CA ASP A 615 10.92 -29.12 24.21
C ASP A 615 11.81 -30.19 23.55
N GLY A 616 13.05 -30.32 24.03
CA GLY A 616 13.99 -31.37 23.60
C GLY A 616 14.63 -31.11 22.23
N GLN A 617 14.91 -32.18 21.48
CA GLN A 617 15.56 -32.10 20.16
C GLN A 617 14.82 -31.21 19.14
N PRO A 618 13.46 -31.20 19.06
CA PRO A 618 12.73 -30.26 18.22
C PRO A 618 12.99 -28.77 18.54
N ALA A 619 13.21 -28.43 19.81
CA ALA A 619 13.47 -27.07 20.24
C ALA A 619 14.85 -26.57 19.79
N GLU A 620 15.88 -27.44 19.83
CA GLU A 620 17.22 -27.10 19.34
C GLU A 620 17.23 -26.92 17.81
N VAL A 621 16.48 -27.74 17.07
CA VAL A 621 16.35 -27.60 15.61
C VAL A 621 15.63 -26.31 15.22
N ALA A 622 14.63 -25.88 16.00
CA ALA A 622 13.88 -24.64 15.76
C ALA A 622 14.57 -23.37 16.29
N ARG A 623 15.74 -23.49 16.93
CA ARG A 623 16.45 -22.36 17.57
C ARG A 623 16.91 -21.26 16.59
N PRO A 624 17.43 -21.56 15.39
CA PRO A 624 17.76 -20.52 14.40
C PRO A 624 16.52 -19.72 13.99
N TRP A 625 15.43 -20.42 13.65
CA TRP A 625 14.14 -19.82 13.33
C TRP A 625 13.60 -18.93 14.47
N LEU A 626 13.66 -19.40 15.72
CA LEU A 626 13.24 -18.62 16.90
C LEU A 626 14.06 -17.34 17.07
N THR A 627 15.34 -17.36 16.69
CA THR A 627 16.21 -16.19 16.79
C THR A 627 15.82 -15.18 15.72
N ALA A 628 15.74 -15.61 14.46
CA ALA A 628 15.32 -14.76 13.33
C ALA A 628 13.92 -14.15 13.53
N ALA A 629 12.96 -14.94 14.02
CA ALA A 629 11.60 -14.46 14.31
C ALA A 629 11.55 -13.44 15.47
N ARG A 630 12.40 -13.58 16.51
CA ARG A 630 12.50 -12.59 17.61
C ARG A 630 13.13 -11.30 17.14
N ASP A 631 14.21 -11.39 16.37
CA ASP A 631 14.90 -10.22 15.82
C ASP A 631 13.96 -9.42 14.93
N ARG A 632 13.21 -10.12 14.07
CA ARG A 632 12.14 -9.56 13.26
C ARG A 632 11.09 -8.83 14.10
N LEU A 633 10.54 -9.50 15.12
CA LEU A 633 9.52 -8.91 15.99
C LEU A 633 10.04 -7.67 16.73
N ALA A 634 11.29 -7.70 17.19
CA ALA A 634 11.91 -6.56 17.88
C ALA A 634 12.02 -5.33 16.96
N VAL A 635 12.39 -5.54 15.70
CA VAL A 635 12.49 -4.49 14.67
C VAL A 635 11.11 -3.92 14.32
N GLU A 636 10.09 -4.76 14.12
CA GLU A 636 8.72 -4.31 13.87
C GLU A 636 8.17 -3.47 15.04
N GLN A 637 8.35 -3.96 16.28
CA GLN A 637 7.94 -3.22 17.48
C GLN A 637 8.68 -1.89 17.66
N ALA A 638 9.97 -1.83 17.33
CA ALA A 638 10.76 -0.60 17.39
C ALA A 638 10.24 0.44 16.38
N ALA A 639 9.97 0.00 15.14
CA ALA A 639 9.40 0.86 14.10
C ALA A 639 8.00 1.38 14.48
N ASP A 640 7.13 0.52 15.03
CA ASP A 640 5.78 0.91 15.45
C ASP A 640 5.77 1.91 16.63
N ARG A 641 6.70 1.76 17.58
CA ARG A 641 6.87 2.74 18.68
C ARG A 641 7.31 4.10 18.15
N LEU A 642 8.23 4.13 17.19
CA LEU A 642 8.70 5.37 16.57
C LEU A 642 7.61 6.03 15.73
N MET A 643 6.81 5.26 15.00
CA MET A 643 5.65 5.78 14.27
C MET A 643 4.62 6.39 15.22
N THR A 644 4.31 5.70 16.32
CA THR A 644 3.39 6.21 17.36
C THR A 644 3.88 7.53 17.94
N LEU A 645 5.19 7.60 18.25
CA LEU A 645 5.82 8.82 18.76
C LEU A 645 5.80 9.96 17.74
N ALA A 646 5.98 9.67 16.45
CA ALA A 646 5.87 10.65 15.37
C ALA A 646 4.47 11.24 15.27
N THR A 647 3.44 10.38 15.27
CA THR A 647 2.04 10.80 15.17
C THR A 647 1.61 11.61 16.39
N GLN A 648 1.98 11.17 17.61
CA GLN A 648 1.68 11.91 18.84
C GLN A 648 2.27 13.33 18.84
N ARG A 649 3.46 13.51 18.25
CA ARG A 649 4.08 14.83 18.10
C ARG A 649 3.38 15.70 17.07
N LEU A 650 3.02 15.12 15.94
CA LEU A 650 2.26 15.82 14.90
C LEU A 650 0.91 16.34 15.46
N ASP A 651 0.21 15.49 16.22
CA ASP A 651 -1.06 15.84 16.87
C ASP A 651 -0.89 16.90 17.96
N ALA A 652 0.18 16.81 18.76
CA ALA A 652 0.50 17.82 19.78
C ALA A 652 0.79 19.20 19.15
N THR A 653 1.48 19.22 18.00
CA THR A 653 1.76 20.45 17.25
C THR A 653 0.47 21.04 16.66
N ALA A 654 -0.44 20.21 16.15
CA ALA A 654 -1.76 20.64 15.64
C ALA A 654 -2.67 21.18 16.77
N ALA A 655 -2.66 20.55 17.95
CA ALA A 655 -3.45 21.01 19.10
C ALA A 655 -2.97 22.37 19.64
N GLN A 656 -1.66 22.66 19.59
CA GLN A 656 -1.12 23.97 19.96
C GLN A 656 -1.52 25.09 18.98
N GLU A 657 -1.79 24.75 17.71
CA GLU A 657 -2.24 25.70 16.69
C GLU A 657 -3.71 26.09 16.89
N GLN A 658 -4.53 25.15 17.36
CA GLN A 658 -5.97 25.37 17.62
C GLN A 658 -6.26 26.05 18.98
N ALA A 659 -5.38 25.90 19.98
CA ALA A 659 -5.58 26.43 21.33
C ALA A 659 -5.25 27.93 21.49
N LYS A 660 -4.93 28.65 20.41
CA LYS A 660 -4.57 30.08 20.49
C LYS A 660 -5.84 30.95 20.50
N PRO A 661 -6.13 31.72 21.56
CA PRO A 661 -7.29 32.62 21.57
C PRO A 661 -7.12 33.69 20.48
N GLN A 662 -8.20 33.92 19.71
CA GLN A 662 -8.29 34.91 18.64
C GLN A 662 -8.10 36.34 19.13
#